data_AF-A0A2G2LH36-F1
#
_entry.id   AF-A0A2G2LH36-F1
#
_cell.length_a   1.000
_cell.length_b   1.000
_cell.length_c   1.000
_cell.angle_alpha   90.00
_cell.angle_beta   90.00
_cell.angle_gamma   90.00
#
_symmetry.space_group_name_H-M   'P 1'
#
loop_
_entity.id
_entity.type
_entity.pdbx_description
1 polymer ?
#
loop_
_entity_poly.entity_id
_entity_poly.type
_entity_poly.pdbx_seq_one_letter_code
_entity_poly.pdbx_strand_id
1 'polypeptide(L)'
;MFSLGLFLILAGSVAAKEVALKSPDGKIVLRVDVERGVPRYAVAYGDKAVVMSSRLGMRFKTATPLDEGLRLGKVERASLDRRWEQPWGERRQMREHYNEVLVHFLEQAPKGKVTNGFAVRFRVFNDGVGFRYEIPPQSGQVHLEIVDELTEFAMDPASTAWWIPARGWNRYEYLYKATPLSEVGRANTPITLKTPDGIYLSLHEAALVDYSGMSLDQKRSGLLKADLAPWSDGVLVKADAPFNTPWRTIQIAPDSVGLINSDLILNLNEPNKLGDVSWVEKGKYVGIWWGMHIKTYTWGSGPKHGATTKNAKYYIDFAAKNGFSGVLIEGWNIGWDGDWFHNGALFSFTQPYPDFDLKEITDYARAHGVRLIGHHETSGDVSNYEAQMEDAFALYEKRGVRIVKTGYVADGGGIQRVDENGTRRYEWHDGQFTVNHHLRVVKAAARHHISINAHEPVKDTGLRRTYPNWISREGARGQEYNAWGVPPNSPEHTAILPFTRMLAGPMDFTPGIFDLDFGHGLDAPTRVQTTLAKQLALYVVLYSPIQMVADLPKNYEKRPKAFQFIKDVPTDWEDSIALAGEIGDYVAIARKVRGGADWYIGALSDEKARTIVLPMDFLTANERYVAQIYRDGPKADWKTNPYAMVIEEKPIARGEALRLWLAPGGGVAIRIHAMGRK
;
A
#
# COMPACT_ATOMS: atom_id res chain seq x y z
N MET A 1 -10.73 -7.89 40.52
CA MET A 1 -9.37 -8.08 41.07
C MET A 1 -8.43 -7.18 40.30
N PHE A 2 -8.00 -6.08 40.90
CA PHE A 2 -7.05 -5.13 40.29
C PHE A 2 -5.64 -5.72 40.40
N SER A 3 -4.98 -5.97 39.26
CA SER A 3 -3.58 -6.43 39.24
C SER A 3 -2.66 -5.22 39.03
N LEU A 4 -1.94 -4.87 40.08
CA LEU A 4 -0.98 -3.78 40.16
C LEU A 4 0.33 -4.23 39.50
N GLY A 5 0.69 -3.64 38.36
CA GLY A 5 1.97 -3.91 37.67
C GLY A 5 3.11 -3.12 38.30
N LEU A 6 4.07 -3.83 38.89
CA LEU A 6 5.25 -3.28 39.55
C LEU A 6 6.27 -2.76 38.52
N PHE A 7 6.45 -1.44 38.45
CA PHE A 7 7.52 -0.80 37.68
C PHE A 7 8.84 -0.86 38.48
N LEU A 8 9.81 -1.63 38.00
CA LEU A 8 11.17 -1.65 38.56
C LEU A 8 12.05 -0.67 37.78
N ILE A 9 12.39 0.47 38.40
CA ILE A 9 13.35 1.43 37.84
C ILE A 9 14.75 1.08 38.41
N LEU A 10 15.61 0.46 37.59
CA LEU A 10 17.04 0.39 37.87
C LEU A 10 17.74 1.54 37.14
N ALA A 11 18.11 2.59 37.87
CA ALA A 11 18.99 3.64 37.38
C ALA A 11 20.45 3.29 37.72
N GLY A 12 21.18 2.75 36.75
CA GLY A 12 22.64 2.63 36.79
C GLY A 12 23.26 3.52 35.72
N SER A 13 23.87 4.64 36.12
CA SER A 13 24.55 5.56 35.21
C SER A 13 25.99 5.12 34.94
N VAL A 14 26.16 4.19 34.01
CA VAL A 14 27.40 4.04 33.24
C VAL A 14 27.10 4.63 31.87
N ALA A 15 27.77 5.73 31.50
CA ALA A 15 27.67 6.28 30.15
C ALA A 15 28.28 5.28 29.16
N ALA A 16 27.47 4.34 28.69
CA ALA A 16 27.87 3.40 27.67
C ALA A 16 28.21 4.19 26.39
N LYS A 17 29.41 3.96 25.82
CA LYS A 17 29.81 4.54 24.53
C LYS A 17 28.87 4.14 23.38
N GLU A 18 28.14 3.05 23.58
CA GLU A 18 27.20 2.45 22.64
C GLU A 18 25.92 2.02 23.39
N VAL A 19 24.77 2.29 22.80
CA VAL A 19 23.45 1.83 23.26
C VAL A 19 23.01 0.67 22.39
N ALA A 20 22.86 -0.52 22.99
CA ALA A 20 22.34 -1.70 22.30
C ALA A 20 20.91 -2.03 22.72
N LEU A 21 20.12 -2.59 21.80
CA LEU A 21 18.77 -3.10 22.04
C LEU A 21 18.52 -4.33 21.17
N LYS A 22 17.87 -5.36 21.73
CA LYS A 22 17.50 -6.58 20.99
C LYS A 22 16.00 -6.64 20.79
N SER A 23 15.57 -7.29 19.71
CA SER A 23 14.20 -7.79 19.51
C SER A 23 13.79 -8.76 20.64
N PRO A 24 12.48 -8.99 20.86
CA PRO A 24 12.01 -9.94 21.85
C PRO A 24 12.55 -11.37 21.71
N ASP A 25 12.78 -11.87 20.49
CA ASP A 25 13.40 -13.18 20.26
C ASP A 25 14.94 -13.15 20.21
N GLY A 26 15.53 -11.95 20.32
CA GLY A 26 16.95 -11.72 20.38
C GLY A 26 17.69 -11.77 19.04
N LYS A 27 17.01 -12.01 17.90
CA LYS A 27 17.66 -12.17 16.60
C LYS A 27 18.06 -10.84 15.96
N ILE A 28 17.19 -9.84 16.01
CA ILE A 28 17.51 -8.49 15.56
C ILE A 28 18.20 -7.73 16.69
N VAL A 29 19.36 -7.14 16.39
CA VAL A 29 20.15 -6.33 17.34
C VAL A 29 20.40 -4.96 16.74
N LEU A 30 19.91 -3.93 17.42
CA LEU A 30 20.19 -2.52 17.16
C LEU A 30 21.37 -2.06 18.02
N ARG A 31 22.27 -1.28 17.42
CA ARG A 31 23.33 -0.52 18.10
C ARG A 31 23.24 0.95 17.71
N VAL A 32 23.43 1.84 18.66
CA VAL A 32 23.38 3.30 18.49
C VAL A 32 24.55 3.94 19.21
N ASP A 33 25.28 4.80 18.54
CA ASP A 33 26.46 5.48 19.09
C ASP A 33 26.63 6.89 18.52
N VAL A 34 27.70 7.57 18.96
CA VAL A 34 28.14 8.85 18.39
C VAL A 34 29.61 8.73 18.03
N GLU A 35 29.91 8.72 16.75
CA GLU A 35 31.28 8.64 16.24
C GLU A 35 31.74 10.04 15.81
N ARG A 36 32.78 10.57 16.47
CA ARG A 36 33.35 11.90 16.16
C ARG A 36 32.29 13.02 16.10
N GLY A 37 31.32 12.97 17.01
CA GLY A 37 30.24 13.95 17.10
C GLY A 37 29.05 13.70 16.18
N VAL A 38 29.05 12.61 15.40
CA VAL A 38 27.96 12.26 14.47
C VAL A 38 27.15 11.08 15.02
N PRO A 39 25.84 11.27 15.27
CA PRO A 39 24.92 10.18 15.65
C PRO A 39 24.83 9.10 14.59
N ARG A 40 24.91 7.83 15.02
CA ARG A 40 24.89 6.67 14.13
C ARG A 40 24.09 5.52 14.72
N TYR A 41 23.60 4.64 13.84
CA TYR A 41 23.01 3.37 14.20
C TYR A 41 23.47 2.25 13.26
N ALA A 42 23.35 1.01 13.72
CA ALA A 42 23.57 -0.20 12.94
C ALA A 42 22.59 -1.29 13.36
N VAL A 43 22.25 -2.19 12.45
CA VAL A 43 21.33 -3.31 12.69
C VAL A 43 21.95 -4.62 12.21
N ALA A 44 21.85 -5.65 13.05
CA ALA A 44 22.26 -7.02 12.72
C ALA A 44 21.09 -8.00 12.89
N TYR A 45 21.10 -9.07 12.10
CA TYR A 45 20.23 -10.24 12.25
C TYR A 45 21.09 -11.47 12.53
N GLY A 46 20.99 -12.01 13.75
CA GLY A 46 21.96 -12.98 14.25
C GLY A 46 23.35 -12.37 14.38
N ASP A 47 24.33 -12.96 13.70
CA ASP A 47 25.71 -12.49 13.59
C ASP A 47 25.97 -11.64 12.34
N LYS A 48 25.00 -11.52 11.44
CA LYS A 48 25.13 -10.81 10.16
C LYS A 48 24.73 -9.34 10.29
N ALA A 49 25.61 -8.43 9.89
CA ALA A 49 25.27 -7.01 9.76
C ALA A 49 24.38 -6.82 8.53
N VAL A 50 23.19 -6.24 8.71
CA VAL A 50 22.24 -5.98 7.62
C VAL A 50 22.08 -4.49 7.34
N VAL A 51 22.31 -3.64 8.34
CA VAL A 51 22.52 -2.20 8.19
C VAL A 51 23.83 -1.84 8.90
N MET A 52 24.83 -1.40 8.14
CA MET A 52 26.11 -0.94 8.64
C MET A 52 25.95 0.44 9.29
N SER A 53 27.03 0.93 9.93
CA SER A 53 27.00 2.23 10.61
C SER A 53 26.49 3.36 9.70
N SER A 54 25.29 3.84 10.03
CA SER A 54 24.49 4.76 9.23
C SER A 54 24.19 6.02 10.03
N ARG A 55 24.35 7.19 9.41
CA ARG A 55 24.14 8.48 10.08
C ARG A 55 22.67 8.76 10.40
N LEU A 56 22.49 9.56 11.44
CA LEU A 56 21.24 10.22 11.82
C LEU A 56 21.51 11.71 11.97
N GLY A 57 20.54 12.56 11.60
CA GLY A 57 20.67 14.00 11.77
C GLY A 57 19.76 14.79 10.83
N MET A 58 19.74 16.10 11.01
CA MET A 58 18.92 17.02 10.23
C MET A 58 19.60 18.36 10.01
N ARG A 59 19.27 19.01 8.90
CA ARG A 59 19.65 20.40 8.64
C ARG A 59 18.42 21.24 8.42
N PHE A 60 18.47 22.45 8.97
CA PHE A 60 17.41 23.43 8.87
C PHE A 60 17.89 24.61 8.02
N LYS A 61 16.94 25.32 7.42
CA LYS A 61 17.23 26.52 6.61
C LYS A 61 17.88 27.63 7.44
N THR A 62 17.45 27.79 8.69
CA THR A 62 17.86 28.89 9.59
C THR A 62 18.30 28.43 10.99
N ALA A 63 17.72 27.35 11.52
CA ALA A 63 18.12 26.81 12.82
C ALA A 63 19.48 26.11 12.76
N THR A 64 20.11 25.93 13.93
CA THR A 64 21.39 25.23 14.06
C THR A 64 21.27 23.80 13.49
N PRO A 65 22.16 23.39 12.57
CA PRO A 65 22.14 22.03 12.03
C PRO A 65 22.46 21.02 13.14
N LEU A 66 21.82 19.86 13.07
CA LEU A 66 21.96 18.75 14.01
C LEU A 66 22.59 17.57 13.27
N ASP A 67 23.78 17.80 12.68
CA ASP A 67 24.49 16.86 11.81
C ASP A 67 25.84 16.40 12.37
N GLU A 68 26.52 17.23 13.16
CA GLU A 68 27.75 16.92 13.88
C GLU A 68 27.84 17.68 15.22
N GLY A 69 28.92 17.48 15.98
CA GLY A 69 29.12 18.16 17.27
C GLY A 69 28.14 17.71 18.37
N LEU A 70 27.53 16.54 18.20
CA LEU A 70 26.58 15.97 19.15
C LEU A 70 27.26 15.00 20.13
N ARG A 71 26.56 14.65 21.20
CA ARG A 71 26.93 13.60 22.15
C ARG A 71 25.70 12.83 22.59
N LEU A 72 25.91 11.62 23.07
CA LEU A 72 24.86 10.87 23.75
C LEU A 72 24.41 11.65 25.01
N GLY A 73 23.09 11.77 25.12
CA GLY A 73 22.39 12.31 26.27
C GLY A 73 21.71 11.20 27.07
N LYS A 74 20.51 11.49 27.57
CA LYS A 74 19.67 10.53 28.29
C LYS A 74 19.30 9.34 27.38
N VAL A 75 19.20 8.15 27.98
CA VAL A 75 18.71 6.93 27.32
C VAL A 75 17.56 6.38 28.15
N GLU A 76 16.44 6.08 27.50
CA GLU A 76 15.23 5.56 28.14
C GLU A 76 14.82 4.26 27.45
N ARG A 77 14.40 3.25 28.20
CA ARG A 77 14.04 1.94 27.65
C ARG A 77 12.62 1.57 28.04
N ALA A 78 11.93 0.90 27.13
CA ALA A 78 10.60 0.39 27.35
C ALA A 78 10.41 -0.93 26.57
N SER A 79 9.28 -1.59 26.78
CA SER A 79 8.83 -2.73 25.99
C SER A 79 7.31 -2.73 25.97
N LEU A 80 6.74 -3.32 24.93
CA LEU A 80 5.29 -3.50 24.81
C LEU A 80 5.01 -4.89 24.25
N ASP A 81 4.05 -5.59 24.83
CA ASP A 81 3.40 -6.76 24.23
C ASP A 81 1.90 -6.59 24.42
N ARG A 82 1.20 -6.23 23.35
CA ARG A 82 -0.26 -6.10 23.37
C ARG A 82 -0.90 -6.67 22.13
N ARG A 83 -2.18 -6.99 22.24
CA ARG A 83 -3.03 -7.32 21.10
C ARG A 83 -3.99 -6.18 20.82
N TRP A 84 -4.36 -6.02 19.55
CA TRP A 84 -5.39 -5.09 19.11
C TRP A 84 -6.12 -5.68 17.90
N GLU A 85 -7.33 -5.18 17.63
CA GLU A 85 -8.15 -5.69 16.53
C GLU A 85 -8.27 -4.69 15.38
N GLN A 86 -8.19 -5.18 14.14
CA GLN A 86 -8.56 -4.39 12.97
C GLN A 86 -10.09 -4.43 12.74
N PRO A 87 -10.73 -3.29 12.43
CA PRO A 87 -12.14 -3.26 12.04
C PRO A 87 -12.39 -4.03 10.73
N TRP A 88 -11.40 -4.04 9.85
CA TRP A 88 -11.30 -4.79 8.61
C TRP A 88 -9.81 -4.95 8.29
N GLY A 89 -9.42 -5.99 7.56
CA GLY A 89 -7.99 -6.24 7.35
C GLY A 89 -7.68 -7.55 6.63
N GLU A 90 -6.40 -7.72 6.37
CA GLU A 90 -5.78 -9.01 6.04
C GLU A 90 -5.78 -9.95 7.24
N ARG A 91 -5.92 -9.43 8.46
CA ARG A 91 -6.01 -10.19 9.71
C ARG A 91 -6.77 -9.39 10.76
N ARG A 92 -7.62 -10.06 11.54
CA ARG A 92 -8.35 -9.41 12.65
C ARG A 92 -7.44 -9.13 13.83
N GLN A 93 -6.78 -10.17 14.34
CA GLN A 93 -6.03 -10.12 15.60
C GLN A 93 -4.58 -9.74 15.34
N MET A 94 -4.18 -8.56 15.79
CA MET A 94 -2.84 -8.02 15.64
C MET A 94 -2.06 -8.20 16.94
N ARG A 95 -0.74 -8.39 16.86
CA ARG A 95 0.15 -8.36 18.02
C ARG A 95 1.20 -7.29 17.81
N GLU A 96 1.29 -6.37 18.76
CA GLU A 96 2.31 -5.33 18.82
C GLU A 96 3.29 -5.71 19.92
N HIS A 97 4.41 -6.32 19.54
CA HIS A 97 5.42 -6.84 20.46
C HIS A 97 6.81 -6.35 20.09
N TYR A 98 7.37 -5.45 20.90
CA TYR A 98 8.68 -4.85 20.66
C TYR A 98 9.40 -4.49 21.96
N ASN A 99 10.72 -4.37 21.86
CA ASN A 99 11.53 -3.60 22.81
C ASN A 99 11.79 -2.21 22.23
N GLU A 100 11.92 -1.19 23.09
CA GLU A 100 12.07 0.21 22.69
C GLU A 100 13.22 0.89 23.43
N VAL A 101 13.89 1.81 22.74
CA VAL A 101 14.85 2.75 23.33
C VAL A 101 14.66 4.15 22.76
N LEU A 102 14.65 5.16 23.61
CA LEU A 102 14.71 6.58 23.25
C LEU A 102 16.10 7.09 23.59
N VAL A 103 16.86 7.50 22.57
CA VAL A 103 18.23 8.02 22.71
C VAL A 103 18.22 9.51 22.42
N HIS A 104 18.65 10.31 23.38
CA HIS A 104 18.78 11.76 23.21
C HIS A 104 20.17 12.09 22.65
N PHE A 105 20.24 12.96 21.65
CA PHE A 105 21.46 13.51 21.06
C PHE A 105 21.48 15.01 21.29
N LEU A 106 22.49 15.47 22.03
CA LEU A 106 22.57 16.84 22.50
C LEU A 106 23.82 17.51 21.94
N GLU A 107 23.73 18.80 21.64
CA GLU A 107 24.91 19.57 21.25
C GLU A 107 25.98 19.56 22.35
N GLN A 108 27.25 19.59 21.94
CA GLN A 108 28.37 19.82 22.84
C GLN A 108 28.49 21.32 23.13
N ALA A 109 27.91 21.77 24.26
CA ALA A 109 27.96 23.17 24.67
C ALA A 109 29.13 23.46 25.63
N PRO A 110 30.00 24.48 25.36
CA PRO A 110 31.15 24.83 26.22
C PRO A 110 30.79 25.24 27.66
N LYS A 111 29.55 25.69 27.90
CA LYS A 111 29.05 26.16 29.20
C LYS A 111 28.00 25.23 29.83
N GLY A 112 27.82 24.02 29.30
CA GLY A 112 26.85 23.04 29.81
C GLY A 112 25.36 23.37 29.57
N LYS A 113 25.03 24.56 29.05
CA LYS A 113 23.67 24.91 28.63
C LYS A 113 23.38 24.30 27.26
N VAL A 114 22.68 23.17 27.25
CA VAL A 114 22.18 22.52 26.03
C VAL A 114 20.91 23.23 25.58
N THR A 115 20.95 23.78 24.37
CA THR A 115 19.84 24.51 23.75
C THR A 115 19.36 23.88 22.44
N ASN A 116 20.16 23.01 21.85
CA ASN A 116 19.84 22.25 20.65
C ASN A 116 20.05 20.75 20.87
N GLY A 117 19.27 19.94 20.14
CA GLY A 117 19.32 18.49 20.19
C GLY A 117 18.03 17.86 19.71
N PHE A 118 18.06 16.55 19.54
CA PHE A 118 16.90 15.74 19.18
C PHE A 118 16.94 14.42 19.93
N ALA A 119 15.83 13.69 19.96
CA ALA A 119 15.84 12.29 20.37
C ALA A 119 15.46 11.38 19.21
N VAL A 120 15.91 10.14 19.23
CA VAL A 120 15.46 9.10 18.30
C VAL A 120 14.85 7.97 19.09
N ARG A 121 13.60 7.67 18.80
CA ARG A 121 12.88 6.53 19.37
C ARG A 121 13.04 5.36 18.41
N PHE A 122 13.57 4.25 18.89
CA PHE A 122 13.68 2.99 18.16
C PHE A 122 12.78 1.94 18.79
N ARG A 123 12.02 1.23 17.97
CA ARG A 123 11.28 0.02 18.33
C ARG A 123 11.84 -1.16 17.54
N VAL A 124 12.21 -2.22 18.24
CA VAL A 124 12.79 -3.43 17.66
C VAL A 124 11.82 -4.59 17.87
N PHE A 125 11.23 -5.03 16.79
CA PHE A 125 10.31 -6.17 16.69
C PHE A 125 11.10 -7.41 16.25
N ASN A 126 10.46 -8.60 16.23
CA ASN A 126 11.11 -9.80 15.71
C ASN A 126 11.25 -9.80 14.17
N ASP A 127 10.46 -8.96 13.50
CA ASP A 127 10.35 -8.84 12.04
C ASP A 127 10.87 -7.50 11.50
N GLY A 128 11.47 -6.65 12.35
CA GLY A 128 12.10 -5.43 11.88
C GLY A 128 12.37 -4.37 12.96
N VAL A 129 12.85 -3.22 12.48
CA VAL A 129 13.11 -2.02 13.28
C VAL A 129 12.28 -0.87 12.74
N GLY A 130 11.66 -0.09 13.63
CA GLY A 130 11.09 1.22 13.32
C GLY A 130 11.81 2.30 14.13
N PHE A 131 12.19 3.42 13.52
CA PHE A 131 12.73 4.56 14.27
C PHE A 131 12.22 5.91 13.78
N ARG A 132 12.11 6.90 14.66
CA ARG A 132 11.71 8.27 14.32
C ARG A 132 12.43 9.30 15.18
N TYR A 133 12.58 10.52 14.66
CA TYR A 133 13.09 11.64 15.42
C TYR A 133 11.96 12.30 16.21
N GLU A 134 12.26 12.73 17.43
CA GLU A 134 11.42 13.60 18.26
C GLU A 134 12.18 14.93 18.41
N ILE A 135 11.67 15.98 17.77
CA ILE A 135 12.34 17.27 17.59
C ILE A 135 11.72 18.30 18.56
N PRO A 136 12.44 18.70 19.62
CA PRO A 136 12.02 19.82 20.48
C PRO A 136 12.33 21.16 19.81
N PRO A 137 11.89 22.30 20.40
CA PRO A 137 12.36 23.62 19.97
C PRO A 137 13.89 23.74 20.00
N GLN A 138 14.50 24.41 19.01
CA GLN A 138 15.95 24.53 18.84
C GLN A 138 16.42 25.95 19.16
N SER A 139 17.16 26.15 20.26
CA SER A 139 17.54 27.48 20.75
C SER A 139 16.35 28.45 20.90
N GLY A 140 15.18 27.91 21.27
CA GLY A 140 13.93 28.67 21.37
C GLY A 140 13.20 28.91 20.03
N GLN A 141 13.76 28.49 18.89
CA GLN A 141 13.04 28.48 17.61
C GLN A 141 12.02 27.35 17.61
N VAL A 142 10.75 27.73 17.42
CA VAL A 142 9.61 26.81 17.33
C VAL A 142 9.35 26.42 15.88
N HIS A 143 9.26 27.40 14.98
CA HIS A 143 9.08 27.15 13.56
C HIS A 143 10.39 26.70 12.91
N LEU A 144 10.39 25.52 12.30
CA LEU A 144 11.56 24.90 11.70
C LEU A 144 11.27 24.52 10.25
N GLU A 145 12.17 24.91 9.35
CA GLU A 145 12.17 24.55 7.93
C GLU A 145 13.31 23.56 7.67
N ILE A 146 13.01 22.28 7.49
CA ILE A 146 13.99 21.23 7.19
C ILE A 146 14.39 21.33 5.72
N VAL A 147 15.70 21.33 5.47
CA VAL A 147 16.30 21.34 4.12
C VAL A 147 17.10 20.08 3.81
N ASP A 148 17.39 19.26 4.83
CA ASP A 148 18.02 17.96 4.64
C ASP A 148 17.70 17.02 5.82
N GLU A 149 17.33 15.78 5.52
CA GLU A 149 17.26 14.70 6.50
C GLU A 149 18.44 13.74 6.23
N LEU A 150 19.33 13.58 7.22
CA LEU A 150 20.60 12.88 7.06
C LEU A 150 20.52 11.37 7.35
N THR A 151 19.31 10.83 7.47
CA THR A 151 19.07 9.42 7.72
C THR A 151 19.69 8.56 6.61
N GLU A 152 20.59 7.66 6.99
CA GLU A 152 21.22 6.70 6.07
C GLU A 152 20.77 5.26 6.32
N PHE A 153 20.95 4.43 5.29
CA PHE A 153 20.85 2.98 5.31
C PHE A 153 22.05 2.44 4.52
N ALA A 154 23.16 2.21 5.21
CA ALA A 154 24.36 1.59 4.65
C ALA A 154 24.18 0.07 4.60
N MET A 155 24.26 -0.52 3.41
CA MET A 155 23.99 -1.93 3.15
C MET A 155 25.04 -2.52 2.20
N ASP A 156 25.05 -3.86 2.06
CA ASP A 156 25.93 -4.52 1.11
C ASP A 156 25.55 -4.14 -0.33
N PRO A 157 26.44 -3.49 -1.11
CA PRO A 157 26.16 -3.06 -2.48
C PRO A 157 25.86 -4.21 -3.45
N ALA A 158 26.25 -5.45 -3.13
CA ALA A 158 25.96 -6.64 -3.91
C ALA A 158 24.56 -7.23 -3.64
N SER A 159 23.81 -6.69 -2.67
CA SER A 159 22.42 -7.10 -2.43
C SER A 159 21.59 -6.91 -3.70
N THR A 160 20.73 -7.87 -4.03
CA THR A 160 19.76 -7.70 -5.12
C THR A 160 18.61 -6.82 -4.65
N ALA A 161 18.25 -5.80 -5.41
CA ALA A 161 17.21 -4.83 -5.12
C ALA A 161 16.07 -4.93 -6.13
N TRP A 162 14.83 -4.95 -5.62
CA TRP A 162 13.61 -4.76 -6.40
C TRP A 162 13.06 -3.36 -6.13
N TRP A 163 13.14 -2.50 -7.13
CA TRP A 163 12.89 -1.07 -6.95
C TRP A 163 12.23 -0.41 -8.17
N ILE A 164 11.58 0.73 -7.93
CA ILE A 164 11.09 1.65 -8.96
C ILE A 164 11.76 3.02 -8.76
N PRO A 165 12.03 3.78 -9.84
CA PRO A 165 12.65 5.08 -9.72
C PRO A 165 11.75 6.06 -8.95
N ALA A 166 12.34 6.89 -8.09
CA ALA A 166 11.66 8.06 -7.52
C ALA A 166 11.94 9.32 -8.35
N ARG A 167 11.14 10.38 -8.13
CA ARG A 167 11.20 11.65 -8.87
C ARG A 167 10.97 11.50 -10.39
N GLY A 168 10.43 10.36 -10.82
CA GLY A 168 10.05 10.12 -12.20
C GLY A 168 8.75 10.84 -12.55
N TRP A 169 8.57 11.13 -13.84
CA TRP A 169 7.35 11.73 -14.38
C TRP A 169 6.10 10.91 -14.08
N ASN A 170 6.23 9.58 -13.96
CA ASN A 170 5.10 8.68 -13.74
C ASN A 170 4.94 8.21 -12.28
N ARG A 171 5.35 9.05 -11.32
CA ARG A 171 5.06 8.86 -9.89
C ARG A 171 5.55 7.48 -9.37
N TYR A 172 4.62 6.61 -8.97
CA TYR A 172 4.87 5.24 -8.51
C TYR A 172 4.59 4.17 -9.58
N GLU A 173 4.09 4.56 -10.76
CA GLU A 173 3.62 3.67 -11.81
C GLU A 173 4.73 3.28 -12.79
N TYR A 174 5.77 2.66 -12.25
CA TYR A 174 6.84 2.04 -13.03
C TYR A 174 6.83 0.52 -12.87
N LEU A 175 7.38 -0.19 -13.86
CA LEU A 175 7.76 -1.58 -13.68
C LEU A 175 8.96 -1.64 -12.73
N TYR A 176 8.97 -2.64 -11.85
CA TYR A 176 10.08 -2.88 -10.96
C TYR A 176 11.32 -3.35 -11.75
N LYS A 177 12.49 -2.92 -11.28
CA LYS A 177 13.79 -3.42 -11.74
C LYS A 177 14.37 -4.34 -10.69
N ALA A 178 15.01 -5.42 -11.13
CA ALA A 178 15.86 -6.27 -10.30
C ALA A 178 17.32 -6.02 -10.67
N THR A 179 18.10 -5.40 -9.78
CA THR A 179 19.52 -5.05 -10.02
C THR A 179 20.34 -5.23 -8.75
N PRO A 180 21.68 -5.29 -8.81
CA PRO A 180 22.51 -5.00 -7.64
C PRO A 180 22.14 -3.66 -7.01
N LEU A 181 22.24 -3.54 -5.68
CA LEU A 181 21.96 -2.31 -4.95
C LEU A 181 22.86 -1.16 -5.44
N SER A 182 24.11 -1.44 -5.80
CA SER A 182 25.04 -0.46 -6.37
C SER A 182 24.55 0.22 -7.65
N GLU A 183 23.56 -0.33 -8.35
CA GLU A 183 22.98 0.24 -9.58
C GLU A 183 21.70 1.04 -9.33
N VAL A 184 21.20 1.07 -8.10
CA VAL A 184 20.02 1.86 -7.72
C VAL A 184 20.38 3.35 -7.73
N GLY A 185 19.75 4.15 -8.60
CA GLY A 185 19.94 5.60 -8.54
C GLY A 185 19.19 6.21 -7.35
N ARG A 186 17.91 6.48 -7.58
CA ARG A 186 16.97 6.94 -6.57
C ARG A 186 15.70 6.10 -6.64
N ALA A 187 15.28 5.57 -5.50
CA ALA A 187 14.18 4.61 -5.43
C ALA A 187 13.05 5.10 -4.53
N ASN A 188 11.80 4.83 -4.94
CA ASN A 188 10.67 4.93 -4.02
C ASN A 188 10.72 3.78 -3.00
N THR A 189 10.01 3.96 -1.88
CA THR A 189 9.80 2.89 -0.90
C THR A 189 8.36 2.36 -0.97
N PRO A 190 8.08 1.08 -0.63
CA PRO A 190 9.02 0.05 -0.18
C PRO A 190 10.02 -0.39 -1.27
N ILE A 191 11.30 -0.30 -0.96
CA ILE A 191 12.37 -0.94 -1.74
C ILE A 191 12.77 -2.21 -1.00
N THR A 192 12.84 -3.32 -1.73
CA THR A 192 13.07 -4.64 -1.13
C THR A 192 14.38 -5.21 -1.63
N LEU A 193 15.11 -5.84 -0.72
CA LEU A 193 16.49 -6.27 -0.89
C LEU A 193 16.65 -7.73 -0.46
N LYS A 194 17.53 -8.45 -1.13
CA LYS A 194 18.05 -9.74 -0.69
C LYS A 194 19.57 -9.64 -0.59
N THR A 195 20.10 -9.84 0.61
CA THR A 195 21.56 -9.81 0.84
C THR A 195 22.24 -11.03 0.23
N PRO A 196 23.57 -10.99 0.01
CA PRO A 196 24.33 -12.17 -0.41
C PRO A 196 24.21 -13.37 0.55
N ASP A 197 23.98 -13.09 1.85
CA ASP A 197 23.71 -14.11 2.88
C ASP A 197 22.28 -14.66 2.85
N GLY A 198 21.43 -14.21 1.90
CA GLY A 198 20.05 -14.69 1.74
C GLY A 198 19.03 -14.10 2.71
N ILE A 199 19.37 -13.01 3.41
CA ILE A 199 18.44 -12.29 4.29
C ILE A 199 17.63 -11.30 3.45
N TYR A 200 16.32 -11.25 3.67
CA TYR A 200 15.43 -10.35 2.98
C TYR A 200 15.16 -9.12 3.85
N LEU A 201 15.20 -7.93 3.23
CA LEU A 201 14.91 -6.66 3.87
C LEU A 201 13.94 -5.83 3.05
N SER A 202 13.14 -4.99 3.70
CA SER A 202 12.42 -3.91 3.02
C SER A 202 12.57 -2.60 3.78
N LEU A 203 12.97 -1.55 3.06
CA LEU A 203 13.10 -0.20 3.60
C LEU A 203 11.86 0.61 3.24
N HIS A 204 11.20 1.17 4.25
CA HIS A 204 9.98 1.96 4.07
C HIS A 204 9.80 2.99 5.19
N GLU A 205 8.60 3.54 5.32
CA GLU A 205 8.22 4.43 6.40
C GLU A 205 6.79 4.14 6.90
N ALA A 206 6.47 4.57 8.11
CA ALA A 206 5.14 4.41 8.70
C ALA A 206 4.66 5.71 9.36
N ALA A 207 3.34 5.94 9.34
CA ALA A 207 2.67 7.12 9.87
C ALA A 207 3.17 8.44 9.24
N LEU A 208 3.16 8.53 7.91
CA LEU A 208 3.49 9.75 7.18
C LEU A 208 2.37 10.79 7.36
N VAL A 209 2.54 11.66 8.36
CA VAL A 209 1.58 12.72 8.73
C VAL A 209 2.35 14.02 8.90
N ASP A 210 1.88 15.08 8.23
CA ASP A 210 2.47 16.42 8.30
C ASP A 210 3.99 16.45 8.11
N TYR A 211 4.44 15.64 7.16
CA TYR A 211 5.84 15.52 6.79
C TYR A 211 5.92 15.13 5.31
N SER A 212 7.09 15.26 4.71
CA SER A 212 7.30 14.91 3.31
C SER A 212 7.67 13.43 3.14
N GLY A 213 7.16 12.80 2.08
CA GLY A 213 7.43 11.40 1.77
C GLY A 213 8.90 11.13 1.48
N MET A 214 9.41 10.02 2.01
CA MET A 214 10.80 9.59 1.87
C MET A 214 10.98 8.67 0.67
N SER A 215 11.74 9.13 -0.33
CA SER A 215 12.45 8.26 -1.26
C SER A 215 13.88 8.00 -0.77
N LEU A 216 14.63 7.13 -1.43
CA LEU A 216 16.02 6.83 -1.08
C LEU A 216 16.94 7.15 -2.25
N ASP A 217 17.94 7.99 -2.02
CA ASP A 217 18.95 8.40 -2.99
C ASP A 217 20.27 7.72 -2.65
N GLN A 218 20.80 6.90 -3.57
CA GLN A 218 22.10 6.27 -3.36
C GLN A 218 23.20 7.31 -3.51
N LYS A 219 24.03 7.45 -2.47
CA LYS A 219 25.18 8.36 -2.46
C LYS A 219 26.43 7.63 -2.91
N ARG A 220 27.06 6.91 -2.00
CA ARG A 220 28.13 5.96 -2.32
C ARG A 220 27.51 4.60 -2.55
N SER A 221 28.25 3.70 -3.21
CA SER A 221 27.80 2.31 -3.41
C SER A 221 27.38 1.68 -2.08
N GLY A 222 26.14 1.19 -2.01
CA GLY A 222 25.53 0.61 -0.82
C GLY A 222 25.01 1.61 0.22
N LEU A 223 25.22 2.91 0.05
CA LEU A 223 24.79 3.94 0.99
C LEU A 223 23.55 4.68 0.47
N LEU A 224 22.38 4.23 0.90
CA LEU A 224 21.11 4.91 0.66
C LEU A 224 20.91 6.02 1.69
N LYS A 225 20.47 7.20 1.25
CA LYS A 225 20.09 8.32 2.13
C LYS A 225 18.63 8.70 1.89
N ALA A 226 17.92 9.10 2.93
CA ALA A 226 16.60 9.71 2.79
C ALA A 226 16.64 10.91 1.82
N ASP A 227 15.71 10.92 0.86
CA ASP A 227 15.45 12.01 -0.08
C ASP A 227 13.96 12.39 -0.01
N LEU A 228 13.67 13.46 0.74
CA LEU A 228 12.32 13.95 0.94
C LEU A 228 11.86 14.80 -0.24
N ALA A 229 10.56 14.79 -0.51
CA ALA A 229 9.97 15.62 -1.55
C ALA A 229 9.93 17.10 -1.17
N PRO A 230 10.53 18.00 -1.97
CA PRO A 230 10.52 19.41 -1.65
C PRO A 230 9.13 20.02 -1.91
N TRP A 231 8.82 21.05 -1.16
CA TRP A 231 7.89 22.09 -1.58
C TRP A 231 8.44 22.81 -2.82
N SER A 232 7.56 23.49 -3.56
CA SER A 232 7.93 24.34 -4.70
C SER A 232 9.00 25.41 -4.43
N ASP A 233 9.22 25.80 -3.16
CA ASP A 233 10.29 26.73 -2.75
C ASP A 233 11.60 26.05 -2.30
N GLY A 234 11.68 24.72 -2.42
CA GLY A 234 12.87 23.92 -2.12
C GLY A 234 12.98 23.46 -0.66
N VAL A 235 12.17 23.97 0.27
CA VAL A 235 12.13 23.44 1.64
C VAL A 235 11.51 22.04 1.63
N LEU A 236 12.00 21.11 2.45
CA LEU A 236 11.50 19.73 2.47
C LEU A 236 10.30 19.59 3.41
N VAL A 237 10.39 20.18 4.61
CA VAL A 237 9.33 20.14 5.62
C VAL A 237 9.28 21.47 6.37
N LYS A 238 8.08 21.98 6.63
CA LYS A 238 7.80 23.15 7.47
C LYS A 238 6.98 22.66 8.66
N ALA A 239 7.49 22.80 9.88
CA ALA A 239 6.83 22.28 11.08
C ALA A 239 7.10 23.14 12.32
N ASP A 240 6.14 23.16 13.24
CA ASP A 240 6.30 23.81 14.55
C ASP A 240 6.69 22.77 15.60
N ALA A 241 7.76 23.02 16.35
CA ALA A 241 8.23 22.16 17.42
C ALA A 241 7.39 22.31 18.72
N PRO A 242 7.17 21.22 19.48
CA PRO A 242 7.69 19.88 19.24
C PRO A 242 6.93 19.13 18.14
N PHE A 243 7.67 18.44 17.27
CA PHE A 243 7.11 17.54 16.26
C PHE A 243 7.93 16.25 16.15
N ASN A 244 7.37 15.26 15.46
CA ASN A 244 8.05 13.99 15.18
C ASN A 244 8.16 13.78 13.67
N THR A 245 9.20 13.08 13.23
CA THR A 245 9.18 12.51 11.88
C THR A 245 8.20 11.34 11.81
N PRO A 246 7.80 10.92 10.60
CA PRO A 246 7.33 9.58 10.36
C PRO A 246 8.38 8.55 10.83
N TRP A 247 7.94 7.33 11.09
CA TRP A 247 8.85 6.23 11.35
C TRP A 247 9.57 5.83 10.07
N ARG A 248 10.88 5.60 10.12
CA ARG A 248 11.64 4.87 9.10
C ARG A 248 11.66 3.40 9.51
N THR A 249 11.41 2.51 8.56
CA THR A 249 11.23 1.09 8.83
C THR A 249 12.22 0.24 8.05
N ILE A 250 12.71 -0.80 8.72
CA ILE A 250 13.58 -1.83 8.18
C ILE A 250 12.93 -3.16 8.54
N GLN A 251 12.12 -3.72 7.63
CA GLN A 251 11.64 -5.09 7.78
C GLN A 251 12.79 -6.06 7.52
N ILE A 252 12.87 -7.15 8.29
CA ILE A 252 13.95 -8.13 8.20
C ILE A 252 13.36 -9.53 8.34
N ALA A 253 13.64 -10.41 7.39
CA ALA A 253 13.17 -11.79 7.41
C ALA A 253 14.24 -12.76 6.87
N PRO A 254 14.29 -14.01 7.37
CA PRO A 254 15.17 -15.04 6.83
C PRO A 254 14.71 -15.60 5.48
N ASP A 255 13.47 -15.29 5.07
CA ASP A 255 12.86 -15.69 3.81
C ASP A 255 11.96 -14.56 3.27
N SER A 256 11.58 -14.65 2.00
CA SER A 256 10.79 -13.61 1.32
C SER A 256 9.39 -13.44 1.92
N VAL A 257 8.73 -14.53 2.33
CA VAL A 257 7.35 -14.52 2.83
C VAL A 257 7.25 -13.92 4.23
N GLY A 258 8.32 -13.97 5.02
CA GLY A 258 8.40 -13.28 6.31
C GLY A 258 8.22 -11.77 6.18
N LEU A 259 8.57 -11.15 5.04
CA LEU A 259 8.26 -9.74 4.79
C LEU A 259 6.75 -9.51 4.65
N ILE A 260 6.03 -10.39 3.94
CA ILE A 260 4.57 -10.29 3.73
C ILE A 260 3.82 -10.52 5.05
N ASN A 261 4.30 -11.42 5.89
CA ASN A 261 3.65 -11.82 7.14
C ASN A 261 3.88 -10.83 8.30
N SER A 262 4.61 -9.74 8.06
CA SER A 262 4.96 -8.74 9.06
C SER A 262 3.85 -7.71 9.29
N ASP A 263 3.69 -7.27 10.55
CA ASP A 263 2.74 -6.23 10.98
C ASP A 263 3.37 -4.86 11.21
N LEU A 264 4.66 -4.75 10.93
CA LEU A 264 5.49 -3.63 11.38
C LEU A 264 4.86 -2.27 11.05
N ILE A 265 4.39 -2.10 9.81
CA ILE A 265 3.84 -0.82 9.33
C ILE A 265 2.60 -0.41 10.13
N LEU A 266 1.63 -1.31 10.30
CA LEU A 266 0.42 -1.01 11.09
C LEU A 266 0.75 -0.76 12.56
N ASN A 267 1.61 -1.59 13.15
CA ASN A 267 1.99 -1.49 14.56
C ASN A 267 2.65 -0.14 14.93
N LEU A 268 3.26 0.54 13.96
CA LEU A 268 3.87 1.86 14.15
C LEU A 268 2.90 3.05 13.98
N ASN A 269 1.67 2.80 13.55
CA ASN A 269 0.64 3.84 13.41
C ASN A 269 -0.15 4.05 14.71
N GLU A 270 -0.75 5.22 14.83
CA GLU A 270 -1.67 5.55 15.93
C GLU A 270 -2.93 4.67 15.88
N PRO A 271 -3.58 4.39 17.02
CA PRO A 271 -4.88 3.73 17.03
C PRO A 271 -5.96 4.53 16.27
N ASN A 272 -7.05 3.85 15.93
CA ASN A 272 -8.22 4.43 15.27
C ASN A 272 -8.70 5.73 15.96
N LYS A 273 -8.79 6.81 15.19
CA LYS A 273 -9.27 8.14 15.65
C LYS A 273 -10.69 8.48 15.16
N LEU A 274 -11.35 7.59 14.42
CA LEU A 274 -12.71 7.78 13.91
C LEU A 274 -13.81 7.21 14.82
N GLY A 275 -13.45 6.50 15.90
CA GLY A 275 -14.42 5.85 16.78
C GLY A 275 -15.11 4.68 16.09
N ASP A 276 -16.45 4.67 16.06
CA ASP A 276 -17.20 3.63 15.34
C ASP A 276 -17.01 3.79 13.82
N VAL A 277 -16.53 2.71 13.20
CA VAL A 277 -16.29 2.61 11.76
C VAL A 277 -17.09 1.47 11.13
N SER A 278 -18.19 1.05 11.77
CA SER A 278 -19.13 0.05 11.25
C SER A 278 -19.71 0.42 9.88
N TRP A 279 -19.75 1.71 9.57
CA TRP A 279 -20.17 2.29 8.29
C TRP A 279 -19.15 2.10 7.15
N VAL A 280 -17.91 1.69 7.44
CA VAL A 280 -16.92 1.39 6.39
C VAL A 280 -17.32 0.10 5.68
N GLU A 281 -17.78 0.26 4.45
CA GLU A 281 -18.23 -0.84 3.59
C GLU A 281 -17.04 -1.51 2.89
N LYS A 282 -17.08 -2.84 2.83
CA LYS A 282 -16.11 -3.71 2.15
C LYS A 282 -16.86 -4.50 1.09
N GLY A 283 -16.14 -5.07 0.14
CA GLY A 283 -16.72 -6.03 -0.79
C GLY A 283 -16.19 -5.89 -2.19
N LYS A 284 -16.90 -6.49 -3.14
CA LYS A 284 -16.53 -6.46 -4.55
C LYS A 284 -17.40 -5.48 -5.30
N TYR A 285 -16.82 -4.79 -6.27
CA TYR A 285 -17.52 -3.82 -7.09
C TYR A 285 -17.19 -4.00 -8.57
N VAL A 286 -18.11 -3.63 -9.44
CA VAL A 286 -17.89 -3.53 -10.90
C VAL A 286 -17.75 -2.06 -11.28
N GLY A 287 -17.43 -1.74 -12.53
CA GLY A 287 -17.46 -0.34 -12.94
C GLY A 287 -17.58 -0.09 -14.42
N ILE A 288 -18.21 1.03 -14.74
CA ILE A 288 -18.03 1.72 -16.02
C ILE A 288 -16.66 2.38 -15.90
N TRP A 289 -15.63 1.65 -16.34
CA TRP A 289 -14.22 1.98 -16.17
C TRP A 289 -13.38 1.39 -17.29
N TRP A 290 -13.26 0.05 -17.33
CA TRP A 290 -12.41 -0.66 -18.28
C TRP A 290 -12.71 -0.31 -19.72
N GLY A 291 -14.00 -0.12 -20.03
CA GLY A 291 -14.45 0.25 -21.36
C GLY A 291 -13.81 1.52 -21.90
N MET A 292 -13.46 2.49 -21.05
CA MET A 292 -12.75 3.70 -21.46
C MET A 292 -11.27 3.43 -21.74
N HIS A 293 -10.60 2.64 -20.88
CA HIS A 293 -9.20 2.24 -21.11
C HIS A 293 -8.99 1.44 -22.40
N ILE A 294 -9.94 0.57 -22.76
CA ILE A 294 -9.93 -0.18 -24.03
C ILE A 294 -10.71 0.54 -25.17
N LYS A 295 -11.05 1.82 -24.99
CA LYS A 295 -11.64 2.72 -26.01
C LYS A 295 -12.99 2.27 -26.60
N THR A 296 -13.72 1.40 -25.89
CA THR A 296 -15.12 1.05 -26.19
C THR A 296 -16.10 2.11 -25.69
N TYR A 297 -15.74 2.82 -24.62
CA TYR A 297 -16.42 4.00 -24.09
C TYR A 297 -15.48 5.22 -24.08
N THR A 298 -16.04 6.41 -23.86
CA THR A 298 -15.33 7.64 -23.54
C THR A 298 -15.72 8.13 -22.15
N TRP A 299 -14.80 8.82 -21.45
CA TRP A 299 -15.14 9.58 -20.25
C TRP A 299 -15.96 10.83 -20.59
N GLY A 300 -15.53 11.58 -21.60
CA GLY A 300 -16.27 12.75 -22.10
C GLY A 300 -17.57 12.36 -22.81
N SER A 301 -18.42 13.37 -22.97
CA SER A 301 -19.74 13.27 -23.58
C SER A 301 -19.69 12.85 -25.05
N GLY A 302 -20.82 12.37 -25.58
CA GLY A 302 -20.98 12.00 -26.98
C GLY A 302 -21.47 10.56 -27.18
N PRO A 303 -21.45 10.05 -28.43
CA PRO A 303 -22.10 8.77 -28.77
C PRO A 303 -21.53 7.53 -28.05
N LYS A 304 -20.30 7.62 -27.52
CA LYS A 304 -19.63 6.54 -26.78
C LYS A 304 -19.49 6.83 -25.29
N HIS A 305 -20.17 7.86 -24.77
CA HIS A 305 -20.08 8.23 -23.36
C HIS A 305 -20.43 7.02 -22.46
N GLY A 306 -19.51 6.69 -21.56
CA GLY A 306 -19.66 5.55 -20.66
C GLY A 306 -20.72 5.81 -19.60
N ALA A 307 -20.64 6.95 -18.90
CA ALA A 307 -21.47 7.29 -17.76
C ALA A 307 -22.85 7.83 -18.15
N THR A 308 -23.69 6.94 -18.69
CA THR A 308 -25.11 7.25 -18.93
C THR A 308 -26.01 6.54 -17.93
N THR A 309 -27.20 7.07 -17.66
CA THR A 309 -28.21 6.40 -16.82
C THR A 309 -28.50 4.97 -17.31
N LYS A 310 -28.57 4.76 -18.63
CA LYS A 310 -28.81 3.44 -19.23
C LYS A 310 -27.68 2.46 -18.90
N ASN A 311 -26.43 2.85 -19.13
CA ASN A 311 -25.28 1.98 -18.84
C ASN A 311 -25.16 1.73 -17.33
N ALA A 312 -25.39 2.76 -16.50
CA ALA A 312 -25.37 2.63 -15.05
C ALA A 312 -26.35 1.55 -14.56
N LYS A 313 -27.61 1.58 -15.03
CA LYS A 313 -28.61 0.56 -14.68
C LYS A 313 -28.20 -0.85 -15.12
N TYR A 314 -27.63 -1.00 -16.32
CA TYR A 314 -27.12 -2.28 -16.79
C TYR A 314 -26.02 -2.87 -15.87
N TYR A 315 -25.09 -2.03 -15.42
CA TYR A 315 -24.05 -2.47 -14.48
C TYR A 315 -24.61 -2.74 -13.07
N ILE A 316 -25.62 -1.99 -12.63
CA ILE A 316 -26.33 -2.23 -11.36
C ILE A 316 -27.04 -3.59 -11.40
N ASP A 317 -27.74 -3.91 -12.49
CA ASP A 317 -28.41 -5.21 -12.66
C ASP A 317 -27.40 -6.36 -12.61
N PHE A 318 -26.26 -6.20 -13.29
CA PHE A 318 -25.19 -7.18 -13.26
C PHE A 318 -24.59 -7.33 -11.84
N ALA A 319 -24.37 -6.23 -11.13
CA ALA A 319 -23.87 -6.24 -9.76
C ALA A 319 -24.84 -6.98 -8.82
N ALA A 320 -26.11 -6.62 -8.85
CA ALA A 320 -27.16 -7.21 -8.03
C ALA A 320 -27.31 -8.72 -8.30
N LYS A 321 -27.36 -9.12 -9.58
CA LYS A 321 -27.47 -10.52 -10.00
C LYS A 321 -26.30 -11.40 -9.50
N ASN A 322 -25.12 -10.80 -9.29
CA ASN A 322 -23.91 -11.54 -8.97
C ASN A 322 -23.37 -11.29 -7.55
N GLY A 323 -24.09 -10.51 -6.72
CA GLY A 323 -23.73 -10.27 -5.32
C GLY A 323 -22.57 -9.29 -5.13
N PHE A 324 -22.43 -8.30 -6.02
CA PHE A 324 -21.46 -7.22 -5.87
C PHE A 324 -22.09 -6.01 -5.20
N SER A 325 -21.36 -5.38 -4.27
CA SER A 325 -21.88 -4.33 -3.40
C SER A 325 -21.97 -2.97 -4.07
N GLY A 326 -21.20 -2.74 -5.14
CA GLY A 326 -21.16 -1.43 -5.77
C GLY A 326 -20.81 -1.38 -7.25
N VAL A 327 -21.10 -0.23 -7.85
CA VAL A 327 -20.76 0.14 -9.24
C VAL A 327 -20.00 1.45 -9.22
N LEU A 328 -18.73 1.43 -9.61
CA LEU A 328 -17.94 2.64 -9.91
C LEU A 328 -18.37 3.21 -11.26
N ILE A 329 -18.53 4.54 -11.34
CA ILE A 329 -18.81 5.23 -12.60
C ILE A 329 -17.90 6.44 -12.74
N GLU A 330 -16.98 6.37 -13.70
CA GLU A 330 -16.14 7.49 -14.10
C GLU A 330 -16.72 8.21 -15.31
N GLY A 331 -16.42 9.50 -15.48
CA GLY A 331 -16.98 10.33 -16.56
C GLY A 331 -18.35 10.93 -16.25
N TRP A 332 -18.88 10.76 -15.04
CA TRP A 332 -20.26 11.18 -14.72
C TRP A 332 -20.46 12.71 -14.65
N ASN A 333 -19.41 13.46 -14.30
CA ASN A 333 -19.45 14.88 -13.97
C ASN A 333 -18.92 15.78 -15.09
N ILE A 334 -19.33 17.05 -15.14
CA ILE A 334 -18.79 18.00 -16.14
C ILE A 334 -17.27 18.17 -15.97
N GLY A 335 -16.54 18.14 -17.09
CA GLY A 335 -15.09 18.43 -17.15
C GLY A 335 -14.26 17.41 -17.93
N TRP A 336 -14.86 16.30 -18.42
CA TRP A 336 -14.12 15.26 -19.15
C TRP A 336 -14.02 15.48 -20.67
N ASP A 337 -14.72 16.47 -21.22
CA ASP A 337 -14.75 16.71 -22.66
C ASP A 337 -13.40 17.20 -23.18
N GLY A 338 -12.96 16.66 -24.30
CA GLY A 338 -11.63 16.94 -24.86
C GLY A 338 -10.56 16.04 -24.24
N ASP A 339 -9.46 16.67 -23.81
CA ASP A 339 -8.34 15.98 -23.17
C ASP A 339 -8.39 16.19 -21.65
N TRP A 340 -9.04 15.25 -20.96
CA TRP A 340 -9.31 15.37 -19.53
C TRP A 340 -8.03 15.52 -18.69
N PHE A 341 -6.87 15.04 -19.17
CA PHE A 341 -5.58 15.20 -18.48
C PHE A 341 -5.24 16.67 -18.19
N HIS A 342 -5.76 17.60 -19.01
CA HIS A 342 -5.53 19.04 -18.87
C HIS A 342 -6.71 19.81 -18.28
N ASN A 343 -7.79 19.13 -17.88
CA ASN A 343 -9.06 19.76 -17.51
C ASN A 343 -9.22 20.00 -16.00
N GLY A 344 -8.16 19.93 -15.19
CA GLY A 344 -8.24 20.01 -13.73
C GLY A 344 -9.09 21.18 -13.19
N ALA A 345 -8.99 22.36 -13.81
CA ALA A 345 -9.76 23.55 -13.44
C ALA A 345 -11.23 23.55 -13.91
N LEU A 346 -11.61 22.63 -14.81
CA LEU A 346 -12.94 22.54 -15.41
C LEU A 346 -13.85 21.52 -14.71
N PHE A 347 -13.28 20.62 -13.91
CA PHE A 347 -14.09 19.62 -13.21
C PHE A 347 -15.06 20.26 -12.22
N SER A 348 -16.33 19.91 -12.36
CA SER A 348 -17.32 20.06 -11.29
C SER A 348 -17.43 18.75 -10.52
N PHE A 349 -17.44 18.79 -9.20
CA PHE A 349 -17.66 17.60 -8.36
C PHE A 349 -19.11 17.46 -7.89
N THR A 350 -20.01 18.32 -8.40
CA THR A 350 -21.43 18.35 -8.01
C THR A 350 -22.39 18.35 -9.20
N GLN A 351 -21.90 18.65 -10.42
CA GLN A 351 -22.72 18.73 -11.62
C GLN A 351 -22.52 17.52 -12.54
N PRO A 352 -23.55 16.68 -12.75
CA PRO A 352 -23.49 15.58 -13.71
C PRO A 352 -23.63 16.06 -15.16
N TYR A 353 -23.21 15.24 -16.13
CA TYR A 353 -23.62 15.40 -17.53
C TYR A 353 -25.15 15.20 -17.70
N PRO A 354 -25.78 15.77 -18.75
CA PRO A 354 -27.23 15.68 -18.95
C PRO A 354 -27.79 14.25 -19.14
N ASP A 355 -26.96 13.30 -19.58
CA ASP A 355 -27.31 11.90 -19.78
C ASP A 355 -27.04 11.01 -18.55
N PHE A 356 -26.63 11.61 -17.42
CA PHE A 356 -26.40 10.97 -16.14
C PHE A 356 -27.32 11.52 -15.04
N ASP A 357 -28.44 10.86 -14.78
CA ASP A 357 -29.32 11.20 -13.66
C ASP A 357 -28.83 10.53 -12.37
N LEU A 358 -28.00 11.26 -11.63
CA LEU A 358 -27.43 10.79 -10.36
C LEU A 358 -28.52 10.36 -9.35
N LYS A 359 -29.67 11.04 -9.30
CA LYS A 359 -30.74 10.68 -8.36
C LYS A 359 -31.37 9.35 -8.77
N GLU A 360 -31.76 9.24 -10.04
CA GLU A 360 -32.40 8.03 -10.56
C GLU A 360 -31.49 6.81 -10.39
N ILE A 361 -30.20 6.95 -10.70
CA ILE A 361 -29.21 5.87 -10.61
C ILE A 361 -29.02 5.42 -9.16
N THR A 362 -28.89 6.37 -8.22
CA THR A 362 -28.66 6.05 -6.81
C THR A 362 -29.90 5.45 -6.15
N ASP A 363 -31.10 5.90 -6.53
CA ASP A 363 -32.36 5.29 -6.10
C ASP A 363 -32.53 3.87 -6.68
N TYR A 364 -32.19 3.69 -7.97
CA TYR A 364 -32.23 2.39 -8.63
C TYR A 364 -31.24 1.39 -8.00
N ALA A 365 -29.99 1.82 -7.76
CA ALA A 365 -28.98 1.01 -7.09
C ALA A 365 -29.48 0.54 -5.71
N ARG A 366 -30.02 1.45 -4.90
CA ARG A 366 -30.56 1.15 -3.57
C ARG A 366 -31.69 0.11 -3.63
N ALA A 367 -32.59 0.22 -4.61
CA ALA A 367 -33.68 -0.74 -4.81
C ALA A 367 -33.17 -2.16 -5.16
N HIS A 368 -31.95 -2.29 -5.68
CA HIS A 368 -31.31 -3.55 -6.05
C HIS A 368 -30.24 -4.02 -5.04
N GLY A 369 -30.13 -3.36 -3.88
CA GLY A 369 -29.13 -3.72 -2.86
C GLY A 369 -27.68 -3.42 -3.27
N VAL A 370 -27.50 -2.51 -4.23
CA VAL A 370 -26.20 -2.07 -4.76
C VAL A 370 -25.98 -0.60 -4.40
N ARG A 371 -24.74 -0.15 -4.30
CA ARG A 371 -24.41 1.27 -4.18
C ARG A 371 -23.67 1.82 -5.40
N LEU A 372 -23.88 3.09 -5.68
CA LEU A 372 -22.93 3.84 -6.49
C LEU A 372 -21.63 4.02 -5.69
N ILE A 373 -20.50 3.77 -6.34
CA ILE A 373 -19.18 4.20 -5.88
C ILE A 373 -18.86 5.49 -6.64
N GLY A 374 -18.63 6.56 -5.88
CA GLY A 374 -18.37 7.88 -6.45
C GLY A 374 -16.98 7.97 -7.08
N HIS A 375 -16.80 8.96 -7.94
CA HIS A 375 -15.51 9.27 -8.57
C HIS A 375 -15.22 10.77 -8.54
N HIS A 376 -14.00 11.14 -8.13
CA HIS A 376 -13.45 12.51 -8.14
C HIS A 376 -12.03 12.51 -8.74
N GLU A 377 -11.92 12.62 -10.07
CA GLU A 377 -10.64 12.92 -10.73
C GLU A 377 -10.34 14.41 -10.64
N THR A 378 -9.10 14.77 -10.35
CA THR A 378 -8.68 16.17 -10.17
C THR A 378 -7.80 16.68 -11.30
N SER A 379 -7.23 15.78 -12.10
CA SER A 379 -6.15 16.06 -13.06
C SER A 379 -5.07 16.98 -12.47
N GLY A 380 -4.72 16.70 -11.22
CA GLY A 380 -3.72 17.40 -10.45
C GLY A 380 -4.14 18.75 -9.85
N ASP A 381 -5.28 19.35 -10.22
CA ASP A 381 -5.73 20.64 -9.64
C ASP A 381 -6.46 20.44 -8.30
N VAL A 382 -5.68 20.35 -7.22
CA VAL A 382 -6.22 20.09 -5.89
C VAL A 382 -6.89 21.32 -5.27
N SER A 383 -6.59 22.53 -5.74
CA SER A 383 -7.28 23.73 -5.26
C SER A 383 -8.71 23.81 -5.79
N ASN A 384 -8.93 23.45 -7.06
CA ASN A 384 -10.29 23.29 -7.59
C ASN A 384 -11.07 22.23 -6.79
N TYR A 385 -10.44 21.09 -6.48
CA TYR A 385 -11.10 20.05 -5.71
C TYR A 385 -11.42 20.48 -4.28
N GLU A 386 -10.45 21.04 -3.54
CA GLU A 386 -10.66 21.48 -2.16
C GLU A 386 -11.78 22.54 -2.04
N ALA A 387 -11.92 23.43 -3.03
CA ALA A 387 -12.98 24.44 -3.06
C ALA A 387 -14.39 23.84 -3.19
N GLN A 388 -14.51 22.64 -3.76
CA GLN A 388 -15.79 21.94 -3.98
C GLN A 388 -15.99 20.73 -3.06
N MET A 389 -14.98 20.38 -2.26
CA MET A 389 -14.87 19.09 -1.59
C MET A 389 -16.00 18.79 -0.61
N GLU A 390 -16.38 19.75 0.24
CA GLU A 390 -17.48 19.56 1.21
C GLU A 390 -18.83 19.40 0.50
N ASP A 391 -19.11 20.22 -0.51
CA ASP A 391 -20.37 20.13 -1.28
C ASP A 391 -20.46 18.81 -2.05
N ALA A 392 -19.34 18.33 -2.60
CA ALA A 392 -19.26 17.05 -3.28
C ALA A 392 -19.52 15.88 -2.33
N PHE A 393 -18.91 15.88 -1.13
CA PHE A 393 -19.19 14.85 -0.13
C PHE A 393 -20.60 14.93 0.44
N ALA A 394 -21.14 16.13 0.65
CA ALA A 394 -22.53 16.32 1.08
C ALA A 394 -23.53 15.80 0.03
N LEU A 395 -23.26 16.03 -1.26
CA LEU A 395 -24.04 15.46 -2.36
C LEU A 395 -24.01 13.92 -2.29
N TYR A 396 -22.83 13.32 -2.17
CA TYR A 396 -22.67 11.89 -2.09
C TYR A 396 -23.32 11.26 -0.86
N GLU A 397 -23.19 11.89 0.32
CA GLU A 397 -23.88 11.45 1.53
C GLU A 397 -25.41 11.48 1.33
N LYS A 398 -25.94 12.58 0.78
CA LYS A 398 -27.37 12.72 0.47
C LYS A 398 -27.87 11.66 -0.51
N ARG A 399 -27.01 11.18 -1.42
CA ARG A 399 -27.32 10.11 -2.38
C ARG A 399 -27.04 8.70 -1.85
N GLY A 400 -26.43 8.57 -0.68
CA GLY A 400 -26.11 7.30 -0.05
C GLY A 400 -24.88 6.59 -0.63
N VAL A 401 -23.97 7.35 -1.25
CA VAL A 401 -22.64 6.88 -1.66
C VAL A 401 -21.76 6.73 -0.40
N ARG A 402 -21.01 5.63 -0.31
CA ARG A 402 -20.17 5.29 0.87
C ARG A 402 -18.70 5.07 0.56
N ILE A 403 -18.35 4.99 -0.72
CA ILE A 403 -16.97 4.87 -1.19
C ILE A 403 -16.79 5.84 -2.35
N VAL A 404 -15.67 6.54 -2.37
CA VAL A 404 -15.26 7.42 -3.47
C VAL A 404 -13.86 7.05 -3.93
N LYS A 405 -13.71 6.80 -5.23
CA LYS A 405 -12.42 6.78 -5.90
C LYS A 405 -11.99 8.22 -6.17
N THR A 406 -10.82 8.63 -5.69
CA THR A 406 -10.22 9.93 -6.03
C THR A 406 -9.04 9.71 -6.98
N GLY A 407 -8.76 10.63 -7.89
CA GLY A 407 -7.62 10.56 -8.82
C GLY A 407 -6.85 11.88 -8.89
N TYR A 408 -5.54 11.78 -9.10
CA TYR A 408 -4.60 12.92 -9.09
C TYR A 408 -3.65 12.85 -10.28
N VAL A 409 -4.21 12.57 -11.46
CA VAL A 409 -3.45 12.38 -12.68
C VAL A 409 -2.74 13.68 -13.06
N ALA A 410 -1.43 13.68 -12.85
CA ALA A 410 -0.48 14.68 -13.32
C ALA A 410 0.89 14.04 -13.33
N ASP A 411 1.80 14.57 -14.15
CA ASP A 411 3.20 14.18 -14.10
C ASP A 411 3.78 14.46 -12.70
N GLY A 412 4.83 13.73 -12.33
CA GLY A 412 5.55 13.91 -11.08
C GLY A 412 6.03 15.35 -10.91
N GLY A 413 5.64 15.98 -9.80
CA GLY A 413 5.88 17.41 -9.56
C GLY A 413 4.85 18.34 -10.22
N GLY A 414 3.78 17.78 -10.79
CA GLY A 414 2.74 18.51 -11.52
C GLY A 414 1.43 18.74 -10.75
N ILE A 415 1.37 18.44 -9.44
CA ILE A 415 0.18 18.78 -8.63
C ILE A 415 0.04 20.30 -8.59
N GLN A 416 -1.12 20.81 -8.97
CA GLN A 416 -1.40 22.23 -9.06
C GLN A 416 -2.16 22.69 -7.82
N ARG A 417 -1.69 23.77 -7.21
CA ARG A 417 -2.42 24.48 -6.16
C ARG A 417 -2.34 25.99 -6.38
N VAL A 418 -3.30 26.71 -5.83
CA VAL A 418 -3.29 28.17 -5.71
C VAL A 418 -2.84 28.52 -4.29
N ASP A 419 -1.76 29.29 -4.16
CA ASP A 419 -1.29 29.76 -2.86
C ASP A 419 -2.12 30.93 -2.31
N GLU A 420 -1.80 31.37 -1.10
CA GLU A 420 -2.48 32.46 -0.38
C GLU A 420 -2.50 33.79 -1.16
N ASN A 421 -1.58 33.97 -2.11
CA ASN A 421 -1.48 35.17 -2.94
C ASN A 421 -2.18 35.00 -4.31
N GLY A 422 -2.94 33.91 -4.50
CA GLY A 422 -3.57 33.60 -5.78
C GLY A 422 -2.61 33.09 -6.85
N THR A 423 -1.38 32.72 -6.49
CA THR A 423 -0.37 32.26 -7.45
C THR A 423 -0.42 30.73 -7.62
N ARG A 424 -0.41 30.26 -8.86
CA ARG A 424 -0.33 28.81 -9.15
C ARG A 424 1.06 28.27 -8.80
N ARG A 425 1.11 27.19 -8.02
CA ARG A 425 2.31 26.45 -7.62
C ARG A 425 2.18 25.00 -8.05
N TYR A 426 3.33 24.37 -8.27
CA TYR A 426 3.45 22.97 -8.66
C TYR A 426 4.18 22.20 -7.56
N GLU A 427 3.56 21.14 -7.07
CA GLU A 427 4.04 20.35 -5.94
C GLU A 427 4.18 18.88 -6.34
N TRP A 428 4.99 18.13 -5.59
CA TRP A 428 5.09 16.67 -5.74
C TRP A 428 3.90 15.96 -5.09
N HIS A 429 3.48 14.83 -5.67
CA HIS A 429 2.42 13.96 -5.12
C HIS A 429 2.74 13.45 -3.70
N ASP A 430 4.03 13.39 -3.34
CA ASP A 430 4.52 12.93 -2.06
C ASP A 430 5.19 14.03 -1.20
N GLY A 431 5.09 15.30 -1.63
CA GLY A 431 5.48 16.47 -0.83
C GLY A 431 4.58 16.66 0.39
N GLN A 432 5.09 17.34 1.43
CA GLN A 432 4.33 17.60 2.66
C GLN A 432 2.96 18.24 2.38
N PHE A 433 2.87 19.16 1.41
CA PHE A 433 1.61 19.76 1.00
C PHE A 433 0.57 18.70 0.58
N THR A 434 0.96 17.80 -0.32
CA THR A 434 0.06 16.79 -0.89
C THR A 434 -0.24 15.67 0.12
N VAL A 435 0.73 15.30 0.97
CA VAL A 435 0.48 14.44 2.14
C VAL A 435 -0.65 15.02 3.00
N ASN A 436 -0.57 16.32 3.30
CA ASN A 436 -1.60 17.01 4.07
C ASN A 436 -2.93 17.12 3.31
N HIS A 437 -2.89 17.32 1.98
CA HIS A 437 -4.09 17.30 1.12
C HIS A 437 -4.83 15.97 1.23
N HIS A 438 -4.17 14.83 1.00
CA HIS A 438 -4.81 13.53 1.10
C HIS A 438 -5.44 13.31 2.48
N LEU A 439 -4.76 13.72 3.55
CA LEU A 439 -5.32 13.58 4.90
C LEU A 439 -6.51 14.52 5.14
N ARG A 440 -6.54 15.71 4.55
CA ARG A 440 -7.73 16.59 4.55
C ARG A 440 -8.91 15.91 3.87
N VAL A 441 -8.70 15.31 2.69
CA VAL A 441 -9.74 14.57 1.95
C VAL A 441 -10.28 13.39 2.77
N VAL A 442 -9.40 12.58 3.34
CA VAL A 442 -9.79 11.41 4.17
C VAL A 442 -10.60 11.83 5.39
N LYS A 443 -10.19 12.90 6.08
CA LYS A 443 -10.93 13.44 7.24
C LYS A 443 -12.25 14.10 6.86
N ALA A 444 -12.31 14.77 5.71
CA ALA A 444 -13.55 15.34 5.19
C ALA A 444 -14.55 14.23 4.86
N ALA A 445 -14.12 13.24 4.09
CA ALA A 445 -14.92 12.06 3.77
C ALA A 445 -15.45 11.33 5.03
N ALA A 446 -14.62 11.21 6.07
CA ALA A 446 -15.02 10.58 7.32
C ALA A 446 -16.19 11.31 8.01
N ARG A 447 -16.27 12.65 7.94
CA ARG A 447 -17.41 13.42 8.48
C ARG A 447 -18.74 13.08 7.80
N HIS A 448 -18.68 12.59 6.56
CA HIS A 448 -19.83 12.18 5.75
C HIS A 448 -20.04 10.66 5.72
N HIS A 449 -19.28 9.90 6.54
CA HIS A 449 -19.24 8.44 6.53
C HIS A 449 -18.95 7.88 5.13
N ILE A 450 -17.94 8.45 4.47
CA ILE A 450 -17.43 8.06 3.16
C ILE A 450 -16.00 7.52 3.31
N SER A 451 -15.75 6.39 2.65
CA SER A 451 -14.42 5.79 2.52
C SER A 451 -13.75 6.22 1.22
N ILE A 452 -12.41 6.32 1.26
CA ILE A 452 -11.60 6.82 0.15
C ILE A 452 -10.72 5.71 -0.41
N ASN A 453 -10.80 5.56 -1.74
CA ASN A 453 -9.89 4.79 -2.57
C ASN A 453 -9.06 5.75 -3.43
N ALA A 454 -7.80 5.99 -3.09
CA ALA A 454 -7.02 7.03 -3.77
C ALA A 454 -6.13 6.45 -4.90
N HIS A 455 -6.37 6.87 -6.14
CA HIS A 455 -5.46 6.70 -7.28
C HIS A 455 -4.49 7.89 -7.34
N GLU A 456 -3.34 7.73 -8.02
CA GLU A 456 -2.15 8.60 -7.94
C GLU A 456 -1.84 9.15 -6.52
N PRO A 457 -1.89 8.31 -5.48
CA PRO A 457 -1.87 8.77 -4.10
C PRO A 457 -0.43 9.05 -3.65
N VAL A 458 -0.25 9.68 -2.49
CA VAL A 458 0.90 9.36 -1.64
C VAL A 458 0.88 7.86 -1.32
N LYS A 459 2.05 7.20 -1.30
CA LYS A 459 2.16 5.78 -0.91
C LYS A 459 1.54 5.47 0.45
N ASP A 460 1.12 4.22 0.66
CA ASP A 460 0.61 3.78 1.96
C ASP A 460 1.73 3.77 2.99
N THR A 461 1.39 4.09 4.24
CA THR A 461 2.30 4.07 5.40
C THR A 461 1.58 3.57 6.65
N GLY A 462 0.47 2.84 6.48
CA GLY A 462 -0.33 2.22 7.54
C GLY A 462 -1.43 3.10 8.15
N LEU A 463 -1.69 4.29 7.59
CA LEU A 463 -2.65 5.23 8.16
C LEU A 463 -4.10 4.73 8.18
N ARG A 464 -4.41 3.63 7.49
CA ARG A 464 -5.68 2.90 7.65
C ARG A 464 -5.94 2.41 9.08
N ARG A 465 -4.91 2.24 9.92
CA ARG A 465 -5.09 1.98 11.36
C ARG A 465 -5.73 3.18 12.07
N THR A 466 -5.22 4.37 11.78
CA THR A 466 -5.65 5.64 12.38
C THR A 466 -6.97 6.13 11.78
N TYR A 467 -7.13 5.97 10.47
CA TYR A 467 -8.28 6.40 9.68
C TYR A 467 -8.81 5.21 8.85
N PRO A 468 -9.63 4.32 9.45
CA PRO A 468 -10.13 3.12 8.76
C PRO A 468 -11.02 3.38 7.55
N ASN A 469 -11.37 4.63 7.23
CA ASN A 469 -12.07 4.97 5.99
C ASN A 469 -11.10 5.18 4.81
N TRP A 470 -9.79 5.23 5.02
CA TRP A 470 -8.81 5.20 3.93
C TRP A 470 -8.56 3.74 3.51
N ILE A 471 -9.52 3.18 2.79
CA ILE A 471 -9.72 1.74 2.63
C ILE A 471 -8.73 1.10 1.65
N SER A 472 -8.33 1.81 0.60
CA SER A 472 -7.39 1.31 -0.40
C SER A 472 -6.78 2.48 -1.17
N ARG A 473 -5.80 2.17 -2.01
CA ARG A 473 -5.17 3.12 -2.93
C ARG A 473 -4.49 2.38 -4.07
N GLU A 474 -4.22 3.03 -5.19
CA GLU A 474 -3.44 2.42 -6.28
C GLU A 474 -1.93 2.53 -6.00
N GLY A 475 -1.26 3.59 -6.45
CA GLY A 475 0.13 3.89 -6.07
C GLY A 475 1.17 2.88 -6.56
N ALA A 476 0.88 2.21 -7.68
CA ALA A 476 1.76 1.36 -8.48
C ALA A 476 1.03 1.02 -9.78
N ARG A 477 1.72 0.52 -10.82
CA ARG A 477 1.03 0.10 -12.07
C ARG A 477 -0.05 -0.95 -11.78
N GLY A 478 -1.32 -0.57 -11.92
CA GLY A 478 -2.48 -1.45 -11.84
C GLY A 478 -2.77 -2.16 -13.17
N GLN A 479 -3.99 -2.70 -13.27
CA GLN A 479 -4.46 -3.39 -14.47
C GLN A 479 -4.61 -2.45 -15.69
N GLU A 480 -4.85 -1.15 -15.49
CA GLU A 480 -4.99 -0.18 -16.58
C GLU A 480 -3.80 -0.18 -17.55
N TYR A 481 -2.58 -0.33 -17.04
CA TYR A 481 -1.39 -0.44 -17.87
C TYR A 481 -1.38 -1.66 -18.80
N ASN A 482 -2.23 -2.66 -18.57
CA ASN A 482 -2.41 -3.78 -19.49
C ASN A 482 -3.34 -3.46 -20.68
N ALA A 483 -4.09 -2.36 -20.64
CA ALA A 483 -4.91 -1.90 -21.76
C ALA A 483 -4.11 -1.01 -22.73
N TRP A 484 -3.22 -0.16 -22.23
CA TRP A 484 -2.55 0.87 -23.05
C TRP A 484 -1.05 1.07 -22.77
N GLY A 485 -0.48 0.41 -21.75
CA GLY A 485 0.95 0.49 -21.48
C GLY A 485 1.78 -0.08 -22.64
N VAL A 486 2.90 0.58 -22.95
CA VAL A 486 3.86 0.13 -23.96
C VAL A 486 5.26 0.08 -23.33
N PRO A 487 5.69 -1.06 -22.78
CA PRO A 487 4.98 -2.35 -22.71
C PRO A 487 3.88 -2.38 -21.63
N PRO A 488 2.93 -3.35 -21.70
CA PRO A 488 2.02 -3.67 -20.60
C PRO A 488 2.79 -4.23 -19.40
N ASN A 489 2.09 -4.61 -18.32
CA ASN A 489 2.75 -5.25 -17.19
C ASN A 489 3.27 -6.64 -17.60
N SER A 490 4.51 -6.93 -17.25
CA SER A 490 5.14 -8.24 -17.48
C SER A 490 4.52 -9.32 -16.58
N PRO A 491 4.66 -10.62 -16.93
CA PRO A 491 4.20 -11.71 -16.07
C PRO A 491 4.72 -11.64 -14.63
N GLU A 492 5.99 -11.29 -14.41
CA GLU A 492 6.60 -11.17 -13.08
C GLU A 492 6.00 -10.03 -12.23
N HIS A 493 5.36 -9.01 -12.82
CA HIS A 493 4.90 -7.81 -12.10
C HIS A 493 4.10 -8.13 -10.84
N THR A 494 3.13 -9.05 -10.96
CA THR A 494 2.27 -9.49 -9.85
C THR A 494 2.93 -10.49 -8.90
N ALA A 495 4.11 -11.02 -9.25
CA ALA A 495 5.00 -11.77 -8.36
C ALA A 495 6.02 -10.85 -7.64
N ILE A 496 6.17 -9.59 -8.06
CA ILE A 496 6.99 -8.58 -7.36
C ILE A 496 6.15 -7.78 -6.37
N LEU A 497 4.97 -7.29 -6.78
CA LEU A 497 4.11 -6.42 -5.97
C LEU A 497 3.91 -6.89 -4.50
N PRO A 498 3.64 -8.19 -4.23
CA PRO A 498 3.46 -8.70 -2.86
C PRO A 498 4.63 -8.39 -1.91
N PHE A 499 5.84 -8.33 -2.45
CA PHE A 499 7.08 -8.13 -1.71
C PHE A 499 7.59 -6.69 -1.79
N THR A 500 6.86 -5.79 -2.43
CA THR A 500 7.23 -4.37 -2.55
C THR A 500 6.01 -3.51 -2.22
N ARG A 501 5.21 -3.09 -3.22
CA ARG A 501 4.03 -2.23 -3.05
C ARG A 501 3.07 -2.72 -1.96
N MET A 502 2.83 -4.03 -1.88
CA MET A 502 1.88 -4.60 -0.92
C MET A 502 2.41 -4.65 0.51
N LEU A 503 3.72 -4.48 0.73
CA LEU A 503 4.29 -4.32 2.07
C LEU A 503 3.87 -3.00 2.72
N ALA A 504 3.50 -2.00 1.92
CA ALA A 504 3.00 -0.73 2.40
C ALA A 504 1.54 -0.80 2.91
N GLY A 505 0.70 -1.59 2.23
CA GLY A 505 -0.74 -1.67 2.49
C GLY A 505 -1.56 -2.11 1.27
N PRO A 506 -2.90 -2.14 1.38
CA PRO A 506 -3.78 -2.63 0.33
C PRO A 506 -3.62 -1.85 -0.99
N MET A 507 -3.89 -2.54 -2.10
CA MET A 507 -3.81 -1.98 -3.44
C MET A 507 -5.10 -2.24 -4.21
N ASP A 508 -5.70 -1.19 -4.75
CA ASP A 508 -6.78 -1.32 -5.74
C ASP A 508 -6.19 -1.64 -7.12
N PHE A 509 -5.75 -2.88 -7.31
CA PHE A 509 -5.11 -3.33 -8.56
C PHE A 509 -6.09 -3.45 -9.74
N THR A 510 -7.38 -3.60 -9.45
CA THR A 510 -8.47 -3.92 -10.40
C THR A 510 -8.29 -5.26 -11.16
N PRO A 511 -8.24 -6.41 -10.45
CA PRO A 511 -8.03 -7.72 -11.06
C PRO A 511 -9.26 -8.23 -11.85
N GLY A 512 -9.13 -9.40 -12.46
CA GLY A 512 -10.27 -10.18 -12.95
C GLY A 512 -10.61 -9.98 -14.42
N ILE A 513 -9.64 -9.63 -15.28
CA ILE A 513 -9.90 -9.52 -16.71
C ILE A 513 -10.11 -10.92 -17.33
N PHE A 514 -11.23 -11.13 -18.02
CA PHE A 514 -11.63 -12.42 -18.61
C PHE A 514 -11.48 -12.46 -20.13
N ASP A 515 -11.48 -11.29 -20.77
CA ASP A 515 -11.11 -11.09 -22.17
C ASP A 515 -9.72 -10.46 -22.21
N LEU A 516 -8.70 -11.31 -22.30
CA LEU A 516 -7.30 -10.94 -22.03
C LEU A 516 -6.64 -10.16 -23.17
N ASP A 517 -7.23 -10.16 -24.36
CA ASP A 517 -6.77 -9.45 -25.56
C ASP A 517 -7.79 -8.43 -26.08
N PHE A 518 -8.94 -8.29 -25.41
CA PHE A 518 -10.02 -7.35 -25.74
C PHE A 518 -10.55 -7.51 -27.17
N GLY A 519 -10.39 -8.69 -27.78
CA GLY A 519 -10.73 -8.96 -29.17
C GLY A 519 -9.68 -8.53 -30.20
N HIS A 520 -8.48 -8.13 -29.78
CA HIS A 520 -7.36 -7.77 -30.68
C HIS A 520 -6.46 -8.96 -31.06
N GLY A 521 -6.66 -10.13 -30.45
CA GLY A 521 -5.84 -11.32 -30.65
C GLY A 521 -4.63 -11.38 -29.70
N LEU A 522 -4.12 -12.59 -29.46
CA LEU A 522 -3.06 -12.84 -28.48
C LEU A 522 -1.68 -12.28 -28.87
N ASP A 523 -1.48 -11.94 -30.15
CA ASP A 523 -0.28 -11.29 -30.67
C ASP A 523 -0.32 -9.76 -30.55
N ALA A 524 -1.40 -9.19 -30.00
CA ALA A 524 -1.51 -7.75 -29.78
C ALA A 524 -0.36 -7.23 -28.90
N PRO A 525 0.24 -6.07 -29.23
CA PRO A 525 1.40 -5.53 -28.52
C PRO A 525 1.10 -5.15 -27.07
N THR A 526 -0.16 -4.77 -26.80
CA THR A 526 -0.66 -4.43 -25.48
C THR A 526 -1.88 -5.27 -25.16
N ARG A 527 -1.77 -6.08 -24.11
CA ARG A 527 -2.82 -6.95 -23.59
C ARG A 527 -2.48 -7.40 -22.18
N VAL A 528 -3.38 -8.11 -21.52
CA VAL A 528 -3.09 -8.76 -20.23
C VAL A 528 -2.15 -9.95 -20.45
N GLN A 529 -0.93 -9.87 -19.90
CA GLN A 529 0.11 -10.90 -20.03
C GLN A 529 0.03 -11.97 -18.93
N THR A 530 -1.14 -12.60 -18.78
CA THR A 530 -1.37 -13.67 -17.79
C THR A 530 -2.26 -14.78 -18.36
N THR A 531 -2.39 -15.91 -17.65
CA THR A 531 -3.51 -16.84 -17.85
C THR A 531 -4.77 -16.34 -17.13
N LEU A 532 -5.92 -16.95 -17.44
CA LEU A 532 -7.18 -16.71 -16.77
C LEU A 532 -7.15 -17.17 -15.29
N ALA A 533 -6.48 -18.28 -14.98
CA ALA A 533 -6.38 -18.76 -13.60
C ALA A 533 -5.56 -17.81 -12.72
N LYS A 534 -4.53 -17.17 -13.28
CA LYS A 534 -3.80 -16.10 -12.59
C LYS A 534 -4.70 -14.91 -12.25
N GLN A 535 -5.60 -14.50 -13.15
CA GLN A 535 -6.55 -13.41 -12.87
C GLN A 535 -7.48 -13.72 -11.68
N LEU A 536 -7.85 -14.99 -11.48
CA LEU A 536 -8.58 -15.43 -10.28
C LEU A 536 -7.69 -15.39 -9.03
N ALA A 537 -6.44 -15.85 -9.13
CA ALA A 537 -5.50 -15.88 -8.00
C ALA A 537 -5.23 -14.48 -7.41
N LEU A 538 -5.29 -13.42 -8.24
CA LEU A 538 -5.06 -12.05 -7.80
C LEU A 538 -6.02 -11.58 -6.69
N TYR A 539 -7.25 -12.07 -6.63
CA TYR A 539 -8.21 -11.72 -5.56
C TYR A 539 -7.75 -12.16 -4.16
N VAL A 540 -6.87 -13.16 -4.08
CA VAL A 540 -6.28 -13.62 -2.82
C VAL A 540 -4.85 -13.09 -2.67
N VAL A 541 -4.06 -13.05 -3.74
CA VAL A 541 -2.65 -12.62 -3.65
C VAL A 541 -2.56 -11.11 -3.33
N LEU A 542 -3.29 -10.26 -4.04
CA LEU A 542 -3.25 -8.81 -3.86
C LEU A 542 -4.38 -8.38 -2.92
N TYR A 543 -4.05 -8.17 -1.65
CA TYR A 543 -5.03 -7.77 -0.64
C TYR A 543 -5.60 -6.37 -0.89
N SER A 544 -6.92 -6.25 -0.84
CA SER A 544 -7.65 -4.99 -0.71
C SER A 544 -9.03 -5.28 -0.11
N PRO A 545 -9.55 -4.44 0.82
CA PRO A 545 -10.90 -4.61 1.39
C PRO A 545 -12.01 -4.32 0.38
N ILE A 546 -11.67 -3.62 -0.71
CA ILE A 546 -12.50 -3.47 -1.90
C ILE A 546 -11.78 -4.11 -3.09
N GLN A 547 -12.46 -4.98 -3.81
CA GLN A 547 -11.88 -5.66 -4.97
C GLN A 547 -12.73 -5.40 -6.20
N MET A 548 -12.13 -4.82 -7.25
CA MET A 548 -12.84 -4.64 -8.50
C MET A 548 -13.04 -5.98 -9.22
N VAL A 549 -14.14 -6.05 -9.95
CA VAL A 549 -14.45 -7.05 -10.97
C VAL A 549 -14.37 -6.29 -12.30
N ALA A 550 -13.14 -6.12 -12.78
CA ALA A 550 -12.75 -5.04 -13.68
C ALA A 550 -13.30 -5.13 -15.12
N ASP A 551 -13.41 -6.35 -15.67
CA ASP A 551 -13.84 -6.55 -17.06
C ASP A 551 -15.30 -6.13 -17.31
N LEU A 552 -15.67 -6.05 -18.59
CA LEU A 552 -17.04 -5.82 -19.02
C LEU A 552 -17.95 -7.00 -18.62
N PRO A 553 -19.17 -6.75 -18.10
CA PRO A 553 -20.11 -7.80 -17.70
C PRO A 553 -20.27 -8.96 -18.70
N LYS A 554 -20.39 -8.65 -20.00
CA LYS A 554 -20.50 -9.62 -21.09
C LYS A 554 -19.35 -10.64 -21.16
N ASN A 555 -18.16 -10.29 -20.69
CA ASN A 555 -16.98 -11.15 -20.76
C ASN A 555 -16.97 -12.20 -19.63
N TYR A 556 -17.55 -11.88 -18.47
CA TYR A 556 -17.82 -12.84 -17.41
C TYR A 556 -18.93 -13.83 -17.79
N GLU A 557 -19.99 -13.35 -18.44
CA GLU A 557 -21.11 -14.19 -18.88
C GLU A 557 -20.69 -15.30 -19.86
N LYS A 558 -19.61 -15.07 -20.63
CA LYS A 558 -19.02 -16.10 -21.51
C LYS A 558 -18.30 -17.22 -20.74
N ARG A 559 -17.94 -17.01 -19.47
CA ARG A 559 -17.12 -17.95 -18.68
C ARG A 559 -17.67 -18.11 -17.25
N PRO A 560 -18.95 -18.52 -17.10
CA PRO A 560 -19.63 -18.53 -15.80
C PRO A 560 -18.98 -19.46 -14.77
N LYS A 561 -18.35 -20.55 -15.21
CA LYS A 561 -17.65 -21.48 -14.32
C LYS A 561 -16.45 -20.83 -13.63
N ALA A 562 -15.59 -20.14 -14.38
CA ALA A 562 -14.45 -19.41 -13.80
C ALA A 562 -14.92 -18.22 -12.95
N PHE A 563 -15.99 -17.54 -13.39
CA PHE A 563 -16.55 -16.39 -12.70
C PHE A 563 -17.11 -16.73 -11.30
N GLN A 564 -17.49 -17.99 -11.06
CA GLN A 564 -17.96 -18.43 -9.75
C GLN A 564 -16.94 -18.18 -8.63
N PHE A 565 -15.64 -18.33 -8.90
CA PHE A 565 -14.61 -18.00 -7.90
C PHE A 565 -14.67 -16.53 -7.47
N ILE A 566 -14.84 -15.60 -8.42
CA ILE A 566 -14.94 -14.15 -8.13
C ILE A 566 -16.19 -13.86 -7.30
N LYS A 567 -17.31 -14.56 -7.57
CA LYS A 567 -18.54 -14.43 -6.78
C LYS A 567 -18.34 -14.91 -5.34
N ASP A 568 -17.57 -15.97 -5.15
CA ASP A 568 -17.37 -16.62 -3.85
C ASP A 568 -16.32 -15.91 -2.96
N VAL A 569 -15.20 -15.46 -3.53
CA VAL A 569 -14.03 -14.94 -2.77
C VAL A 569 -14.37 -13.68 -1.96
N PRO A 570 -14.11 -13.62 -0.64
CA PRO A 570 -14.35 -12.43 0.16
C PRO A 570 -13.21 -11.41 0.00
N THR A 571 -13.34 -10.25 0.66
CA THR A 571 -12.32 -9.19 0.66
C THR A 571 -11.82 -8.83 2.06
N ASP A 572 -12.38 -9.45 3.11
CA ASP A 572 -12.02 -9.23 4.51
C ASP A 572 -11.69 -10.56 5.19
N TRP A 573 -10.61 -10.56 5.98
CA TRP A 573 -9.95 -11.78 6.37
C TRP A 573 -9.77 -11.86 7.90
N GLU A 574 -9.99 -13.05 8.45
CA GLU A 574 -9.70 -13.37 9.84
C GLU A 574 -8.18 -13.45 10.06
N ASP A 575 -7.51 -14.10 9.10
CA ASP A 575 -6.07 -14.34 9.11
C ASP A 575 -5.54 -14.46 7.68
N SER A 576 -4.27 -14.14 7.47
CA SER A 576 -3.56 -14.24 6.19
C SER A 576 -2.15 -14.73 6.40
N ILE A 577 -1.73 -15.69 5.57
CA ILE A 577 -0.42 -16.34 5.66
C ILE A 577 0.14 -16.46 4.24
N ALA A 578 1.24 -15.77 3.97
CA ALA A 578 2.08 -16.09 2.82
C ALA A 578 2.79 -17.42 3.09
N LEU A 579 2.44 -18.44 2.31
CA LEU A 579 2.88 -19.83 2.49
C LEU A 579 4.23 -20.10 1.83
N ALA A 580 4.45 -19.51 0.66
CA ALA A 580 5.66 -19.69 -0.13
C ALA A 580 5.81 -18.55 -1.13
N GLY A 581 7.04 -18.27 -1.55
CA GLY A 581 7.31 -17.33 -2.63
C GLY A 581 8.78 -17.00 -2.79
N GLU A 582 9.09 -16.37 -3.92
CA GLU A 582 10.37 -15.73 -4.21
C GLU A 582 10.09 -14.48 -5.04
N ILE A 583 10.76 -13.37 -4.73
CA ILE A 583 10.45 -12.06 -5.28
C ILE A 583 10.64 -12.06 -6.79
N GLY A 584 9.57 -11.73 -7.52
CA GLY A 584 9.57 -11.71 -8.98
C GLY A 584 9.40 -13.08 -9.64
N ASP A 585 9.38 -14.15 -8.86
CA ASP A 585 9.31 -15.52 -9.37
C ASP A 585 7.92 -16.13 -9.14
N TYR A 586 7.46 -16.20 -7.88
CA TYR A 586 6.14 -16.75 -7.54
C TYR A 586 5.72 -16.35 -6.12
N VAL A 587 4.44 -16.50 -5.82
CA VAL A 587 3.90 -16.32 -4.47
C VAL A 587 2.67 -17.20 -4.27
N ALA A 588 2.46 -17.68 -3.05
CA ALA A 588 1.26 -18.38 -2.61
C ALA A 588 0.80 -17.83 -1.26
N ILE A 589 -0.46 -17.41 -1.16
CA ILE A 589 -1.06 -16.84 0.05
C ILE A 589 -2.34 -17.59 0.38
N ALA A 590 -2.48 -18.01 1.63
CA ALA A 590 -3.71 -18.53 2.20
C ALA A 590 -4.36 -17.49 3.11
N ARG A 591 -5.68 -17.33 3.03
CA ARG A 591 -6.44 -16.39 3.86
C ARG A 591 -7.72 -17.03 4.37
N LYS A 592 -8.01 -16.81 5.65
CA LYS A 592 -9.23 -17.32 6.30
C LYS A 592 -10.32 -16.25 6.25
N VAL A 593 -11.53 -16.63 5.86
CA VAL A 593 -12.65 -15.68 5.80
C VAL A 593 -12.91 -15.07 7.18
N ARG A 594 -13.09 -13.75 7.26
CA ARG A 594 -13.45 -13.05 8.50
C ARG A 594 -14.65 -13.70 9.17
N GLY A 595 -14.51 -14.12 10.43
CA GLY A 595 -15.58 -14.77 11.20
C GLY A 595 -16.06 -16.13 10.66
N GLY A 596 -15.41 -16.69 9.64
CA GLY A 596 -15.81 -17.94 8.98
C GLY A 596 -14.80 -19.08 9.19
N ALA A 597 -15.15 -20.26 8.65
CA ALA A 597 -14.28 -21.44 8.66
C ALA A 597 -13.56 -21.68 7.32
N ASP A 598 -14.10 -21.15 6.23
CA ASP A 598 -13.53 -21.27 4.88
C ASP A 598 -12.16 -20.59 4.78
N TRP A 599 -11.30 -21.16 3.95
CA TRP A 599 -10.03 -20.58 3.54
C TRP A 599 -10.01 -20.36 2.03
N TYR A 600 -9.18 -19.42 1.57
CA TYR A 600 -8.90 -19.19 0.17
C TYR A 600 -7.39 -19.23 -0.05
N ILE A 601 -6.94 -19.84 -1.14
CA ILE A 601 -5.55 -19.80 -1.58
C ILE A 601 -5.49 -19.15 -2.96
N GLY A 602 -4.57 -18.20 -3.13
CA GLY A 602 -4.11 -17.77 -4.45
C GLY A 602 -2.63 -18.06 -4.57
N ALA A 603 -2.23 -18.64 -5.69
CA ALA A 603 -0.83 -18.73 -6.06
C ALA A 603 -0.63 -18.35 -7.53
N LEU A 604 0.50 -17.71 -7.84
CA LEU A 604 0.81 -17.25 -9.19
C LEU A 604 2.32 -17.35 -9.46
N SER A 605 2.66 -17.42 -10.75
CA SER A 605 4.03 -17.48 -11.26
C SER A 605 4.35 -16.27 -12.16
N ASP A 606 5.63 -16.01 -12.34
CA ASP A 606 6.22 -15.17 -13.38
C ASP A 606 6.09 -15.80 -14.78
N GLU A 607 6.93 -15.42 -15.73
CA GLU A 607 6.93 -15.97 -17.10
C GLU A 607 7.38 -17.44 -17.19
N LYS A 608 7.84 -18.06 -16.09
CA LYS A 608 8.28 -19.46 -16.09
C LYS A 608 7.20 -20.36 -15.51
N ALA A 609 7.05 -21.55 -16.09
CA ALA A 609 6.22 -22.59 -15.50
C ALA A 609 6.86 -23.10 -14.20
N ARG A 610 6.06 -23.34 -13.16
CA ARG A 610 6.57 -23.75 -11.84
C ARG A 610 5.69 -24.81 -11.22
N THR A 611 6.29 -25.71 -10.44
CA THR A 611 5.54 -26.61 -9.57
C THR A 611 5.85 -26.28 -8.13
N ILE A 612 4.82 -25.95 -7.36
CA ILE A 612 4.92 -25.63 -5.94
C ILE A 612 4.24 -26.72 -5.12
N VAL A 613 4.71 -26.93 -3.89
CA VAL A 613 4.10 -27.84 -2.92
C VAL A 613 3.73 -27.03 -1.69
N LEU A 614 2.43 -26.94 -1.42
CA LEU A 614 1.90 -26.14 -0.32
C LEU A 614 1.45 -27.05 0.84
N PRO A 615 2.03 -26.92 2.03
CA PRO A 615 1.56 -27.62 3.22
C PRO A 615 0.25 -27.00 3.72
N MET A 616 -0.70 -27.84 4.14
CA MET A 616 -2.03 -27.41 4.61
C MET A 616 -2.11 -27.32 6.15
N ASP A 617 -0.98 -27.09 6.83
CA ASP A 617 -0.89 -27.10 8.30
C ASP A 617 -1.65 -25.97 8.99
N PHE A 618 -1.98 -24.91 8.24
CA PHE A 618 -2.80 -23.79 8.71
C PHE A 618 -4.29 -24.16 8.87
N LEU A 619 -4.74 -25.27 8.27
CA LEU A 619 -6.13 -25.72 8.42
C LEU A 619 -6.43 -26.13 9.87
N THR A 620 -7.69 -25.95 10.26
CA THR A 620 -8.16 -26.28 11.61
C THR A 620 -8.06 -27.78 11.83
N ALA A 621 -7.46 -28.20 12.96
CA ALA A 621 -7.36 -29.61 13.31
C ALA A 621 -8.76 -30.25 13.45
N ASN A 622 -8.91 -31.49 12.97
CA ASN A 622 -10.15 -32.28 12.99
C ASN A 622 -11.33 -31.71 12.18
N GLU A 623 -11.13 -30.65 11.42
CA GLU A 623 -12.11 -30.13 10.47
C GLU A 623 -11.90 -30.79 9.09
N ARG A 624 -12.99 -31.12 8.38
CA ARG A 624 -12.92 -31.62 7.00
C ARG A 624 -13.15 -30.48 6.02
N TYR A 625 -12.35 -30.45 4.96
CA TYR A 625 -12.50 -29.45 3.92
C TYR A 625 -12.63 -30.08 2.53
N VAL A 626 -13.28 -29.36 1.63
CA VAL A 626 -13.26 -29.61 0.18
C VAL A 626 -12.57 -28.43 -0.49
N ALA A 627 -11.48 -28.69 -1.21
CA ALA A 627 -10.80 -27.73 -2.05
C ALA A 627 -11.46 -27.68 -3.42
N GLN A 628 -12.07 -26.55 -3.77
CA GLN A 628 -12.52 -26.20 -5.11
C GLN A 628 -11.38 -25.47 -5.83
N ILE A 629 -10.71 -26.14 -6.77
CA ILE A 629 -9.44 -25.73 -7.36
C ILE A 629 -9.70 -25.22 -8.78
N TYR A 630 -9.38 -23.96 -9.03
CA TYR A 630 -9.42 -23.30 -10.33
C TYR A 630 -7.98 -23.07 -10.78
N ARG A 631 -7.44 -23.96 -11.63
CA ARG A 631 -6.02 -23.94 -12.01
C ARG A 631 -5.82 -23.92 -13.51
N ASP A 632 -4.62 -23.55 -13.92
CA ASP A 632 -4.15 -23.72 -15.29
C ASP A 632 -4.34 -25.16 -15.79
N GLY A 633 -4.82 -25.28 -17.03
CA GLY A 633 -4.90 -26.56 -17.74
C GLY A 633 -3.52 -27.00 -18.26
N PRO A 634 -3.32 -28.29 -18.59
CA PRO A 634 -1.99 -28.83 -18.92
C PRO A 634 -1.26 -28.17 -20.11
N LYS A 635 -1.98 -27.44 -20.96
CA LYS A 635 -1.45 -26.69 -22.12
C LYS A 635 -1.61 -25.17 -21.96
N ALA A 636 -1.90 -24.70 -20.75
CA ALA A 636 -2.03 -23.28 -20.49
C ALA A 636 -0.68 -22.59 -20.63
N ASP A 637 -0.71 -21.40 -21.23
CA ASP A 637 0.44 -20.55 -21.46
C ASP A 637 -0.09 -19.15 -21.72
N TRP A 638 0.45 -18.14 -21.03
CA TRP A 638 -0.06 -16.78 -21.14
C TRP A 638 0.03 -16.21 -22.57
N LYS A 639 1.01 -16.66 -23.38
CA LYS A 639 1.23 -16.18 -24.75
C LYS A 639 0.23 -16.79 -25.72
N THR A 640 0.08 -18.10 -25.69
CA THR A 640 -0.54 -18.88 -26.77
C THR A 640 -1.88 -19.51 -26.40
N ASN A 641 -2.13 -19.79 -25.12
CA ASN A 641 -3.34 -20.47 -24.68
C ASN A 641 -3.75 -20.05 -23.24
N PRO A 642 -4.03 -18.76 -23.01
CA PRO A 642 -4.19 -18.23 -21.66
C PRO A 642 -5.52 -18.64 -21.01
N TYR A 643 -6.46 -19.20 -21.77
CA TYR A 643 -7.79 -19.58 -21.29
C TYR A 643 -7.93 -21.05 -20.88
N ALA A 644 -6.91 -21.89 -21.12
CA ALA A 644 -6.96 -23.29 -20.73
C ALA A 644 -6.98 -23.43 -19.20
N MET A 645 -8.08 -23.97 -18.66
CA MET A 645 -8.33 -24.06 -17.22
C MET A 645 -8.93 -25.42 -16.88
N VAL A 646 -8.60 -25.92 -15.68
CA VAL A 646 -9.25 -27.05 -15.03
C VAL A 646 -9.91 -26.54 -13.75
N ILE A 647 -11.16 -26.96 -13.52
CA ILE A 647 -11.90 -26.72 -12.29
C ILE A 647 -12.27 -28.07 -11.71
N GLU A 648 -11.80 -28.36 -10.50
CA GLU A 648 -11.97 -29.67 -9.86
C GLU A 648 -12.19 -29.52 -8.34
N GLU A 649 -12.80 -30.53 -7.73
CA GLU A 649 -12.97 -30.59 -6.28
C GLU A 649 -12.18 -31.76 -5.70
N LYS A 650 -11.55 -31.55 -4.53
CA LYS A 650 -10.79 -32.60 -3.83
C LYS A 650 -10.95 -32.44 -2.31
N PRO A 651 -11.18 -33.53 -1.56
CA PRO A 651 -11.03 -33.49 -0.11
C PRO A 651 -9.62 -33.04 0.31
N ILE A 652 -9.53 -32.20 1.33
CA ILE A 652 -8.24 -31.77 1.89
C ILE A 652 -8.34 -31.66 3.42
N ALA A 653 -7.25 -31.96 4.12
CA ALA A 653 -7.14 -31.83 5.57
C ALA A 653 -5.79 -31.25 6.00
N ARG A 654 -5.73 -30.83 7.27
CA ARG A 654 -4.48 -30.43 7.92
C ARG A 654 -3.44 -31.56 7.87
N GLY A 655 -2.17 -31.22 7.63
CA GLY A 655 -1.07 -32.18 7.50
C GLY A 655 -0.89 -32.78 6.10
N GLU A 656 -1.84 -32.55 5.20
CA GLU A 656 -1.68 -32.88 3.77
C GLU A 656 -0.92 -31.77 3.03
N ALA A 657 -0.52 -32.05 1.80
CA ALA A 657 0.11 -31.08 0.91
C ALA A 657 -0.55 -31.06 -0.47
N LEU A 658 -0.65 -29.88 -1.06
CA LEU A 658 -1.13 -29.69 -2.44
C LEU A 658 0.06 -29.41 -3.36
N ARG A 659 0.28 -30.30 -4.33
CA ARG A 659 1.21 -30.08 -5.44
C ARG A 659 0.49 -29.39 -6.58
N LEU A 660 0.93 -28.19 -6.93
CA LEU A 660 0.27 -27.31 -7.90
C LEU A 660 1.25 -26.94 -8.99
N TRP A 661 0.88 -27.21 -10.24
CA TRP A 661 1.60 -26.73 -11.42
C TRP A 661 0.98 -25.40 -11.87
N LEU A 662 1.82 -24.39 -12.07
CA LEU A 662 1.48 -23.06 -12.56
C LEU A 662 2.09 -22.93 -13.97
N ALA A 663 1.27 -22.52 -14.93
CA ALA A 663 1.74 -22.25 -16.28
C ALA A 663 2.69 -21.03 -16.31
N PRO A 664 3.45 -20.83 -17.41
CA PRO A 664 4.05 -19.53 -17.70
C PRO A 664 2.99 -18.42 -17.61
N GLY A 665 3.26 -17.38 -16.81
CA GLY A 665 2.31 -16.29 -16.54
C GLY A 665 1.02 -16.76 -15.88
N GLY A 666 1.07 -17.93 -15.22
CA GLY A 666 -0.07 -18.69 -14.73
C GLY A 666 -0.32 -18.59 -13.24
N GLY A 667 -1.33 -19.31 -12.77
CA GLY A 667 -1.76 -19.30 -11.39
C GLY A 667 -2.84 -20.33 -11.06
N VAL A 668 -3.24 -20.30 -9.79
CA VAL A 668 -4.30 -21.13 -9.23
C VAL A 668 -5.03 -20.37 -8.14
N ALA A 669 -6.35 -20.51 -8.13
CA ALA A 669 -7.24 -19.98 -7.12
C ALA A 669 -8.01 -21.15 -6.49
N ILE A 670 -8.05 -21.22 -5.17
CA ILE A 670 -8.66 -22.34 -4.44
C ILE A 670 -9.59 -21.78 -3.38
N ARG A 671 -10.84 -22.25 -3.35
CA ARG A 671 -11.71 -22.12 -2.18
C ARG A 671 -11.63 -23.43 -1.39
N ILE A 672 -11.22 -23.35 -0.14
CA ILE A 672 -11.20 -24.48 0.80
C ILE A 672 -12.43 -24.33 1.70
N HIS A 673 -13.49 -25.03 1.33
CA HIS A 673 -14.78 -24.97 2.00
C HIS A 673 -14.82 -25.93 3.19
N ALA A 674 -15.20 -25.42 4.37
CA ALA A 674 -15.36 -26.23 5.57
C ALA A 674 -16.66 -27.03 5.53
N MET A 675 -16.58 -28.34 5.75
CA MET A 675 -17.73 -29.25 5.73
C MET A 675 -18.36 -29.48 7.11
N GLY A 676 -17.80 -28.88 8.17
CA GLY A 676 -18.20 -29.12 9.55
C GLY A 676 -17.43 -30.25 10.22
N ARG A 677 -17.50 -30.29 11.56
CA ARG A 677 -16.95 -31.38 12.39
C ARG A 677 -17.82 -32.63 12.29
N LYS A 678 -17.19 -33.80 12.42
CA LYS A 678 -17.91 -35.06 12.70
C LYS A 678 -18.46 -35.09 14.11
#